data_AF-A0A8T4CED3-F1
#
_entry.id   AF-A0A8T4CED3-F1
#
_cell.length_a   1.000
_cell.length_b   1.000
_cell.length_c   1.000
_cell.angle_alpha   90.00
_cell.angle_beta   90.00
_cell.angle_gamma   90.00
#
_symmetry.space_group_name_H-M   'P 1'
#
loop_
_entity.id
_entity.type
_entity.pdbx_description
1 polymer ?
#
loop_
_entity_poly.entity_id
_entity_poly.type
_entity_poly.pdbx_seq_one_letter_code
_entity_poly.pdbx_strand_id
1 'polypeptide(L)'
;MAPDKEPTPLDEILRKAYESAPPKPAAASPPPLQRSPPAVSKADMAPGGGNGLLLGRDGSGRPVELPLAMLKRHLVILGASGSGKTVLGKCVLEEAALRGVPSIIIDPQGDLASLAVGGSPDELLARGTEPARLREYLEKLEFRTFTPASSKGIPLSANPLQLPPADLPEEERIRSLDLACSSLAILLGYDAGSEEGKAVKSLLYAIFEHAWRAGRPFRDFDSLASFVLELPPELSQKTAALVADKDKAKLSRNLRFMNVGMNQLLFTFGVPVSAELFLRPAAPGRTPVNIIYLNTLASDEHKQFFVTMMAREIHDWMLRHPAGGPQLLLYIDEVGPYLPPNPYMPPAKDILRLLFKQGRKYGVSCMMCTQNVADVDYKAMSQAATWALGRMMTVQDIEKVKQIIKALNAAGPEEIVSALPGLKAGEFVLLCPDVFPAAVRLRSRWLYSRHETLEEERLRETMSQDVLAYFERLRGGAPPEGTAPPPRIAPVTGQAPAPAGAPAPGASAGGRRVPLALASYKGTMLVCRLEFPQVTASALARKLTASGLLEKVSVDNGELRYLPLWQLRLAVDPRRYMNSFMRMLARGKDGPVEVKVHINGINGKLLVVRDRLVFENVATEDPTRIGDLDERARMDEYALDPFMPDLVAPRLDARTASAIGFKMFGVTADEVRLVAIPVWAFKTRVKDRWTAHMKYIDGVMGLEIPEDPFSGY
;
A
#
# COMPACT_ATOMS: atom_id res chain seq x y z
N MET A 1 11.40 -2.27 55.92
CA MET A 1 12.04 -3.59 55.75
C MET A 1 10.96 -4.65 55.94
N ALA A 2 10.47 -5.22 54.84
CA ALA A 2 9.62 -6.42 54.84
C ALA A 2 10.51 -7.60 54.41
N PRO A 3 10.29 -8.82 54.94
CA PRO A 3 11.24 -9.91 54.80
C PRO A 3 11.28 -10.45 53.37
N ASP A 4 12.50 -10.73 52.89
CA ASP A 4 12.75 -11.41 51.63
C ASP A 4 12.07 -12.78 51.63
N LYS A 5 11.08 -12.95 50.75
CA LYS A 5 10.53 -14.27 50.42
C LYS A 5 11.50 -14.98 49.48
N GLU A 6 11.85 -16.23 49.80
CA GLU A 6 12.60 -17.08 48.89
C GLU A 6 11.87 -17.20 47.54
N PRO A 7 12.61 -17.16 46.42
CA PRO A 7 12.04 -17.21 45.08
C PRO A 7 11.30 -18.53 44.86
N THR A 8 10.08 -18.43 44.33
CA THR A 8 9.25 -19.58 43.98
C THR A 8 9.82 -20.30 42.76
N PRO A 9 9.44 -21.57 42.50
CA PRO A 9 9.79 -22.26 41.25
C PRO A 9 9.36 -21.49 39.98
N LEU A 10 8.31 -20.66 40.09
CA LEU A 10 7.87 -19.74 39.05
C LEU A 10 8.87 -18.60 38.84
N ASP A 11 9.44 -18.05 39.91
CA ASP A 11 10.49 -17.03 39.84
C ASP A 11 11.76 -17.57 39.18
N GLU A 12 12.08 -18.86 39.37
CA GLU A 12 13.21 -19.52 38.72
C GLU A 12 13.00 -19.79 37.22
N ILE A 13 11.78 -20.17 36.82
CA ILE A 13 11.39 -20.33 35.40
C ILE A 13 11.39 -18.96 34.71
N LEU A 14 10.85 -17.93 35.35
CA LEU A 14 10.88 -16.56 34.85
C LEU A 14 12.31 -16.04 34.76
N ARG A 15 13.15 -16.24 35.79
CA ARG A 15 14.55 -15.80 35.79
C ARG A 15 15.35 -16.41 34.64
N LYS A 16 15.19 -17.71 34.36
CA LYS A 16 15.85 -18.38 33.22
C LYS A 16 15.39 -17.87 31.85
N ALA A 17 14.17 -17.35 31.73
CA ALA A 17 13.67 -16.74 30.50
C ALA A 17 14.16 -15.29 30.28
N TYR A 18 14.60 -14.60 31.33
CA TYR A 18 14.89 -13.15 31.31
C TYR A 18 16.36 -12.75 31.50
N GLU A 19 17.28 -13.63 31.94
CA GLU A 19 18.69 -13.29 32.16
C GLU A 19 19.55 -13.38 30.87
N SER A 20 19.58 -12.31 30.06
CA SER A 20 20.75 -11.89 29.23
C SER A 20 20.60 -10.55 28.47
N ALA A 21 19.71 -9.63 28.89
CA ALA A 21 19.59 -8.30 28.26
C ALA A 21 20.08 -7.16 29.19
N PRO A 22 20.71 -6.10 28.66
CA PRO A 22 21.28 -5.00 29.46
C PRO A 22 20.20 -4.11 30.10
N PRO A 23 20.55 -3.34 31.15
CA PRO A 23 19.58 -2.56 31.90
C PRO A 23 19.09 -1.33 31.12
N LYS A 24 17.82 -0.99 31.35
CA LYS A 24 17.08 0.15 30.78
C LYS A 24 17.56 1.48 31.38
N PRO A 25 17.75 2.57 30.60
CA PRO A 25 17.98 3.90 31.19
C PRO A 25 16.70 4.44 31.83
N ALA A 26 16.85 5.08 32.99
CA ALA A 26 15.76 5.62 33.80
C ALA A 26 15.06 6.79 33.08
N ALA A 27 13.73 6.69 32.94
CA ALA A 27 12.90 7.78 32.43
C ALA A 27 12.63 8.81 33.55
N ALA A 28 13.02 10.07 33.33
CA ALA A 28 12.67 11.17 34.23
C ALA A 28 11.16 11.49 34.10
N SER A 29 10.49 11.67 35.23
CA SER A 29 9.08 12.04 35.29
C SER A 29 8.85 13.49 34.81
N PRO A 30 7.86 13.76 33.95
CA PRO A 30 7.53 15.12 33.53
C PRO A 30 6.70 15.88 34.60
N PRO A 31 6.75 17.22 34.63
CA PRO A 31 6.06 18.05 35.62
C PRO A 31 4.54 18.17 35.34
N PRO A 32 3.73 18.65 36.32
CA PRO A 32 2.28 18.63 36.24
C PRO A 32 1.71 19.61 35.22
N LEU A 33 0.66 19.17 34.52
CA LEU A 33 -0.14 19.92 33.53
C LEU A 33 -0.82 21.16 34.13
N GLN A 34 -0.74 22.30 33.45
CA GLN A 34 -1.68 23.42 33.65
C GLN A 34 -2.34 23.89 32.34
N ARG A 35 -3.68 23.79 32.38
CA ARG A 35 -4.76 24.55 31.72
C ARG A 35 -4.83 24.65 30.18
N SER A 36 -6.05 24.42 29.70
CA SER A 36 -6.52 24.48 28.31
C SER A 36 -6.16 25.79 27.59
N PRO A 37 -5.71 25.74 26.31
CA PRO A 37 -5.45 26.94 25.52
C PRO A 37 -6.74 27.57 24.94
N PRO A 38 -6.72 28.88 24.60
CA PRO A 38 -7.91 29.64 24.22
C PRO A 38 -8.37 29.36 22.78
N ALA A 39 -9.62 29.74 22.49
CA ALA A 39 -10.23 29.61 21.16
C ALA A 39 -9.53 30.49 20.10
N VAL A 40 -9.36 29.95 18.88
CA VAL A 40 -8.80 30.66 17.72
C VAL A 40 -9.72 31.83 17.34
N SER A 41 -9.15 33.01 17.09
CA SER A 41 -9.91 34.24 16.83
C SER A 41 -10.40 34.34 15.38
N LYS A 42 -11.46 35.12 15.12
CA LYS A 42 -11.95 35.38 13.75
C LYS A 42 -10.94 36.11 12.85
N ALA A 43 -9.94 36.79 13.42
CA ALA A 43 -8.90 37.49 12.67
C ALA A 43 -7.89 36.52 12.03
N ASP A 44 -7.65 35.37 12.66
CA ASP A 44 -6.73 34.32 12.16
C ASP A 44 -7.30 33.53 10.96
N MET A 45 -8.55 33.81 10.59
CA MET A 45 -9.33 33.05 9.60
C MET A 45 -9.62 33.86 8.30
N ALA A 46 -9.14 35.10 8.21
CA ALA A 46 -9.35 35.95 7.04
C ALA A 46 -8.33 35.64 5.91
N PRO A 47 -8.76 35.56 4.62
CA PRO A 47 -7.84 35.43 3.49
C PRO A 47 -6.92 36.66 3.35
N GLY A 48 -5.62 36.45 3.04
CA GLY A 48 -4.67 37.53 2.71
C GLY A 48 -3.68 37.95 3.81
N GLY A 49 -3.65 37.26 4.96
CA GLY A 49 -2.74 37.55 6.08
C GLY A 49 -1.33 36.93 6.00
N GLY A 50 -0.84 36.54 4.82
CA GLY A 50 0.51 35.98 4.62
C GLY A 50 0.78 34.61 5.25
N ASN A 51 -0.18 34.04 5.99
CA ASN A 51 -0.04 32.78 6.73
C ASN A 51 -1.02 31.67 6.25
N GLY A 52 -1.65 31.85 5.09
CA GLY A 52 -2.58 30.88 4.48
C GLY A 52 -1.92 30.06 3.37
N LEU A 53 -2.32 28.81 3.18
CA LEU A 53 -1.86 27.87 2.16
C LEU A 53 -2.28 28.34 0.76
N LEU A 54 -1.33 28.65 -0.12
CA LEU A 54 -1.63 29.09 -1.48
C LEU A 54 -2.03 27.88 -2.35
N LEU A 55 -3.33 27.68 -2.54
CA LEU A 55 -3.85 26.52 -3.26
C LEU A 55 -3.82 26.71 -4.78
N GLY A 56 -3.91 27.96 -5.25
CA GLY A 56 -4.01 28.27 -6.67
C GLY A 56 -4.70 29.61 -6.93
N ARG A 57 -5.48 29.68 -8.01
CA ARG A 57 -6.18 30.90 -8.43
C ARG A 57 -7.67 30.64 -8.71
N ASP A 58 -8.50 31.65 -8.52
CA ASP A 58 -9.93 31.58 -8.84
C ASP A 58 -10.20 31.81 -10.34
N GLY A 59 -11.46 31.74 -10.75
CA GLY A 59 -11.88 31.99 -12.14
C GLY A 59 -11.57 33.41 -12.66
N SER A 60 -11.29 34.37 -11.78
CA SER A 60 -10.85 35.73 -12.12
C SER A 60 -9.33 35.91 -12.08
N GLY A 61 -8.58 34.85 -11.76
CA GLY A 61 -7.13 34.86 -11.63
C GLY A 61 -6.62 35.33 -10.27
N ARG A 62 -7.48 35.59 -9.28
CA ARG A 62 -7.07 36.01 -7.93
C ARG A 62 -6.53 34.81 -7.14
N PRO A 63 -5.48 34.98 -6.31
CA PRO A 63 -4.98 33.90 -5.46
C PRO A 63 -6.06 33.36 -4.51
N VAL A 64 -6.10 32.04 -4.35
CA VAL A 64 -6.96 31.35 -3.38
C VAL A 64 -6.06 30.80 -2.28
N GLU A 65 -6.20 31.37 -1.08
CA GLU A 65 -5.45 30.97 0.10
C GLU A 65 -6.39 30.36 1.15
N LEU A 66 -6.01 29.19 1.69
CA LEU A 66 -6.72 28.57 2.81
C LEU A 66 -5.94 28.84 4.11
N PRO A 67 -6.51 29.49 5.13
CA PRO A 67 -5.82 29.72 6.40
C PRO A 67 -5.23 28.44 6.99
N LEU A 68 -4.00 28.47 7.49
CA LEU A 68 -3.33 27.28 8.06
C LEU A 68 -4.15 26.61 9.17
N ALA A 69 -4.85 27.41 9.97
CA ALA A 69 -5.75 26.93 11.03
C ALA A 69 -6.85 26.00 10.52
N MET A 70 -7.18 26.05 9.22
CA MET A 70 -8.19 25.18 8.62
C MET A 70 -7.77 23.74 8.46
N LEU A 71 -6.46 23.45 8.45
CA LEU A 71 -5.99 22.06 8.46
C LEU A 71 -6.52 21.28 9.68
N LYS A 72 -6.69 21.95 10.84
CA LYS A 72 -7.24 21.31 12.06
C LYS A 72 -8.66 20.78 11.86
N ARG A 73 -9.39 21.26 10.86
CA ARG A 73 -10.77 20.85 10.58
C ARG A 73 -10.86 19.89 9.39
N HIS A 74 -9.73 19.26 9.04
CA HIS A 74 -9.61 18.24 8.00
C HIS A 74 -9.97 18.74 6.59
N LEU A 75 -9.43 18.06 5.58
CA LEU A 75 -9.63 18.38 4.18
C LEU A 75 -9.95 17.10 3.38
N VAL A 76 -10.94 17.17 2.50
CA VAL A 76 -11.30 16.07 1.61
C VAL A 76 -11.18 16.52 0.16
N ILE A 77 -10.49 15.73 -0.67
CA ILE A 77 -10.38 15.94 -2.11
C ILE A 77 -11.05 14.78 -2.83
N LEU A 78 -12.05 15.09 -3.65
CA LEU A 78 -12.78 14.11 -4.43
C LEU A 78 -12.65 14.40 -5.92
N GLY A 79 -12.75 13.38 -6.77
CA GLY A 79 -12.76 13.55 -8.22
C GLY A 79 -12.27 12.30 -8.96
N ALA A 80 -12.70 12.14 -10.20
CA ALA A 80 -12.32 11.00 -11.04
C ALA A 80 -10.80 10.88 -11.24
N SER A 81 -10.33 9.75 -11.76
CA SER A 81 -8.93 9.60 -12.20
C SER A 81 -8.54 10.71 -13.18
N GLY A 82 -7.33 11.25 -13.07
CA GLY A 82 -6.84 12.36 -13.90
C GLY A 82 -7.45 13.74 -13.62
N SER A 83 -8.32 13.90 -12.62
CA SER A 83 -8.88 15.22 -12.25
C SER A 83 -7.86 16.16 -11.58
N GLY A 84 -6.69 15.66 -11.20
CA GLY A 84 -5.63 16.44 -10.54
C GLY A 84 -5.64 16.36 -9.01
N LYS A 85 -6.38 15.42 -8.39
CA LYS A 85 -6.44 15.25 -6.92
C LYS A 85 -5.05 15.20 -6.27
N THR A 86 -4.18 14.34 -6.79
CA THR A 86 -2.81 14.18 -6.30
C THR A 86 -2.01 15.48 -6.43
N VAL A 87 -2.22 16.26 -7.49
CA VAL A 87 -1.59 17.59 -7.64
C VAL A 87 -2.10 18.55 -6.56
N LEU A 88 -3.41 18.63 -6.32
CA LEU A 88 -3.93 19.49 -5.26
C LEU A 88 -3.50 19.01 -3.85
N GLY A 89 -3.49 17.71 -3.60
CA GLY A 89 -3.00 17.10 -2.35
C GLY A 89 -1.53 17.43 -2.10
N LYS A 90 -0.67 17.25 -3.12
CA LYS A 90 0.74 17.68 -3.07
C LYS A 90 0.86 19.18 -2.83
N CYS A 91 0.08 20.02 -3.50
CA CYS A 91 0.09 21.47 -3.28
C CYS A 91 -0.19 21.84 -1.81
N VAL A 92 -1.19 21.19 -1.18
CA VAL A 92 -1.48 21.37 0.25
C VAL A 92 -0.32 20.89 1.13
N LEU A 93 0.28 19.73 0.82
CA LEU A 93 1.44 19.19 1.55
C LEU A 93 2.65 20.13 1.47
N GLU A 94 2.99 20.62 0.29
CA GLU A 94 4.08 21.56 0.06
C GLU A 94 3.90 22.84 0.89
N GLU A 95 2.70 23.44 0.82
CA GLU A 95 2.39 24.67 1.54
C GLU A 95 2.33 24.45 3.07
N ALA A 96 1.80 23.32 3.54
CA ALA A 96 1.76 23.00 4.96
C ALA A 96 3.17 22.79 5.53
N ALA A 97 4.01 22.06 4.81
CA ALA A 97 5.38 21.79 5.20
C ALA A 97 6.24 23.06 5.22
N LEU A 98 6.09 23.95 4.22
CA LEU A 98 6.75 25.26 4.22
C LEU A 98 6.37 26.15 5.42
N ARG A 99 5.21 25.90 6.03
CA ARG A 99 4.74 26.57 7.26
C ARG A 99 5.09 25.81 8.55
N GLY A 100 5.95 24.79 8.46
CA GLY A 100 6.43 24.05 9.63
C GLY A 100 5.51 22.94 10.11
N VAL A 101 4.49 22.55 9.34
CA VAL A 101 3.62 21.42 9.71
C VAL A 101 4.17 20.13 9.10
N PRO A 102 4.71 19.20 9.91
CA PRO A 102 5.17 17.91 9.39
C PRO A 102 4.01 17.07 8.88
N SER A 103 4.30 16.17 7.95
CA SER A 103 3.28 15.31 7.35
C SER A 103 3.64 13.83 7.45
N ILE A 104 2.61 12.98 7.60
CA ILE A 104 2.68 11.55 7.34
C ILE A 104 1.77 11.27 6.15
N ILE A 105 2.33 10.72 5.09
CA ILE A 105 1.67 10.54 3.80
C ILE A 105 1.57 9.04 3.54
N ILE A 106 0.36 8.51 3.46
CA ILE A 106 0.11 7.12 3.08
C ILE A 106 -0.02 7.04 1.58
N ASP A 107 0.95 6.37 0.96
CA ASP A 107 1.09 6.27 -0.50
C ASP A 107 0.88 4.81 -0.95
N PRO A 108 -0.38 4.38 -1.13
CA PRO A 108 -0.70 3.04 -1.62
C PRO A 108 -0.52 2.87 -3.13
N GLN A 109 -0.22 3.94 -3.88
CA GLN A 109 -0.06 3.90 -5.33
C GLN A 109 1.38 4.17 -5.78
N GLY A 110 2.18 4.84 -4.96
CA GLY A 110 3.60 5.13 -5.22
C GLY A 110 3.86 6.46 -5.92
N ASP A 111 2.84 7.30 -6.07
CA ASP A 111 2.91 8.54 -6.83
C ASP A 111 3.38 9.74 -6.01
N LEU A 112 3.48 9.59 -4.68
CA LEU A 112 3.78 10.69 -3.76
C LEU A 112 5.25 10.74 -3.38
N ALA A 113 6.00 9.66 -3.61
CA ALA A 113 7.46 9.63 -3.47
C ALA A 113 8.17 10.77 -4.22
N SER A 114 7.63 11.21 -5.37
CA SER A 114 8.17 12.33 -6.15
C SER A 114 8.04 13.70 -5.48
N LEU A 115 7.37 13.82 -4.32
CA LEU A 115 7.48 15.00 -3.46
C LEU A 115 8.94 15.30 -3.09
N ALA A 116 9.77 14.27 -2.94
CA ALA A 116 11.18 14.43 -2.62
C ALA A 116 12.03 15.00 -3.78
N VAL A 117 11.48 15.09 -4.99
CA VAL A 117 12.21 15.51 -6.19
C VAL A 117 11.75 16.90 -6.61
N GLY A 118 12.64 17.87 -6.57
CA GLY A 118 12.37 19.23 -7.04
C GLY A 118 11.97 19.28 -8.52
N GLY A 119 10.97 20.10 -8.83
CA GLY A 119 10.53 20.42 -10.18
C GLY A 119 11.51 21.32 -10.93
N SER A 120 11.22 21.58 -12.21
CA SER A 120 12.03 22.47 -13.05
C SER A 120 11.59 23.93 -12.91
N PRO A 121 12.49 24.90 -12.65
CA PRO A 121 12.16 26.32 -12.64
C PRO A 121 11.43 26.79 -13.90
N ASP A 122 11.82 26.29 -15.08
CA ASP A 122 11.21 26.65 -16.36
C ASP A 122 9.77 26.13 -16.47
N GLU A 123 9.53 24.92 -15.97
CA GLU A 123 8.18 24.33 -15.92
C GLU A 123 7.28 25.09 -14.95
N LEU A 124 7.81 25.45 -13.77
CA LEU A 124 7.09 26.25 -12.78
C LEU A 124 6.68 27.60 -13.40
N LEU A 125 7.59 28.31 -14.06
CA LEU A 125 7.29 29.56 -14.76
C LEU A 125 6.24 29.38 -15.84
N ALA A 126 6.40 28.38 -16.71
CA ALA A 126 5.46 28.09 -17.79
C ALA A 126 4.04 27.76 -17.27
N ARG A 127 3.94 27.22 -16.06
CA ARG A 127 2.68 26.87 -15.39
C ARG A 127 2.18 27.96 -14.43
N GLY A 128 2.86 29.10 -14.34
CA GLY A 128 2.46 30.26 -13.53
C GLY A 128 2.73 30.14 -12.03
N THR A 129 3.68 29.28 -11.63
CA THR A 129 4.20 29.13 -10.27
C THR A 129 5.53 29.85 -10.13
N GLU A 130 5.71 30.61 -9.05
CA GLU A 130 6.94 31.37 -8.78
C GLU A 130 8.12 30.45 -8.40
N PRO A 131 9.23 30.43 -9.16
CA PRO A 131 10.37 29.56 -8.86
C PRO A 131 11.15 29.93 -7.62
N ALA A 132 11.03 31.17 -7.11
CA ALA A 132 11.76 31.63 -5.93
C ALA A 132 11.49 30.73 -4.70
N ARG A 133 10.27 30.19 -4.60
CA ARG A 133 9.85 29.26 -3.53
C ARG A 133 10.38 27.84 -3.68
N LEU A 134 10.86 27.44 -4.87
CA LEU A 134 11.46 26.12 -5.06
C LEU A 134 12.73 25.94 -4.22
N ARG A 135 13.57 26.99 -4.13
CA ARG A 135 14.76 26.95 -3.28
C ARG A 135 14.38 26.76 -1.81
N GLU A 136 13.41 27.54 -1.34
CA GLU A 136 12.89 27.45 0.02
C GLU A 136 12.34 26.05 0.32
N TYR A 137 11.60 25.46 -0.63
CA TYR A 137 11.07 24.10 -0.56
C TYR A 137 12.17 23.04 -0.37
N LEU A 138 13.26 23.13 -1.14
CA LEU A 138 14.36 22.16 -1.05
C LEU A 138 15.25 22.36 0.19
N GLU A 139 15.37 23.60 0.69
CA GLU A 139 16.23 23.91 1.84
C GLU A 139 15.54 23.69 3.19
N LYS A 140 14.27 24.07 3.31
CA LYS A 140 13.51 24.01 4.58
C LYS A 140 12.87 22.66 4.85
N LEU A 141 12.71 21.81 3.84
CA LEU A 141 12.05 20.53 4.00
C LEU A 141 13.08 19.41 4.04
N GLU A 142 12.75 18.35 4.78
CA GLU A 142 13.44 17.07 4.65
C GLU A 142 12.44 16.01 4.23
N PHE A 143 12.76 15.28 3.17
CA PHE A 143 11.91 14.21 2.66
C PHE A 143 12.40 12.87 3.16
N ARG A 144 11.46 12.04 3.58
CA ARG A 144 11.73 10.72 4.17
C ARG A 144 10.77 9.73 3.58
N THR A 145 11.26 8.85 2.72
CA THR A 145 10.46 7.75 2.18
C THR A 145 10.70 6.50 3.00
N PHE A 146 9.71 6.11 3.79
CA PHE A 146 9.70 4.88 4.57
C PHE A 146 9.08 3.75 3.78
N THR A 147 9.72 2.58 3.83
CA THR A 147 9.27 1.37 3.15
C THR A 147 9.10 0.23 4.15
N PRO A 148 7.86 -0.15 4.50
CA PRO A 148 7.61 -1.29 5.35
C PRO A 148 8.11 -2.59 4.73
N ALA A 149 8.72 -3.45 5.54
CA ALA A 149 9.27 -4.75 5.12
C ALA A 149 10.31 -4.68 3.96
N SER A 150 10.91 -3.52 3.70
CA SER A 150 11.80 -3.30 2.56
C SER A 150 12.91 -2.29 2.86
N SER A 151 14.05 -2.42 2.18
CA SER A 151 15.20 -1.51 2.27
C SER A 151 15.31 -0.54 1.11
N LYS A 152 14.30 -0.49 0.23
CA LYS A 152 14.26 0.42 -0.92
C LYS A 152 14.17 1.89 -0.50
N GLY A 153 13.57 2.19 0.65
CA GLY A 153 13.64 3.48 1.34
C GLY A 153 14.28 3.34 2.73
N ILE A 154 13.75 4.07 3.71
CA ILE A 154 14.04 3.88 5.13
C ILE A 154 13.19 2.70 5.65
N PRO A 155 13.79 1.59 6.09
CA PRO A 155 13.02 0.47 6.62
C PRO A 155 12.22 0.89 7.86
N LEU A 156 10.93 0.58 7.86
CA LEU A 156 9.99 0.91 8.93
C LEU A 156 9.25 -0.36 9.36
N SER A 157 9.18 -0.60 10.67
CA SER A 157 8.58 -1.80 11.24
C SER A 157 7.37 -1.47 12.11
N ALA A 158 6.34 -2.31 12.06
CA ALA A 158 5.13 -2.18 12.84
C ALA A 158 5.01 -3.36 13.80
N ASN A 159 5.59 -3.26 14.99
CA ASN A 159 5.60 -4.36 15.96
C ASN A 159 4.24 -4.50 16.68
N PRO A 160 3.46 -5.58 16.48
CA PRO A 160 2.18 -5.77 17.16
C PRO A 160 2.31 -6.03 18.66
N LEU A 161 3.49 -6.39 19.15
CA LEU A 161 3.74 -6.69 20.57
C LEU A 161 3.94 -5.41 21.40
N GLN A 162 3.96 -4.24 20.75
CA GLN A 162 4.14 -2.96 21.41
C GLN A 162 2.92 -2.59 22.25
N LEU A 163 3.12 -2.61 23.57
CA LEU A 163 2.13 -2.24 24.55
C LEU A 163 1.84 -0.73 24.53
N PRO A 164 0.60 -0.30 24.85
CA PRO A 164 0.26 1.10 24.95
C PRO A 164 1.04 1.81 26.08
N PRO A 165 1.28 3.13 25.97
CA PRO A 165 1.86 3.93 27.05
C PRO A 165 1.16 3.75 28.40
N ALA A 166 1.93 3.77 29.48
CA ALA A 166 1.43 3.53 30.84
C ALA A 166 0.52 4.67 31.36
N ASP A 167 0.69 5.87 30.82
CA ASP A 167 -0.01 7.11 31.17
C ASP A 167 -1.29 7.35 30.35
N LEU A 168 -1.67 6.42 29.47
CA LEU A 168 -2.94 6.52 28.75
C LEU A 168 -4.13 6.35 29.71
N PRO A 169 -5.21 7.17 29.55
CA PRO A 169 -6.45 6.97 30.26
C PRO A 169 -6.99 5.55 30.08
N GLU A 170 -7.62 4.99 31.11
CA GLU A 170 -8.07 3.60 31.13
C GLU A 170 -8.93 3.20 29.92
N GLU A 171 -9.94 4.00 29.58
CA GLU A 171 -10.80 3.72 28.43
C GLU A 171 -10.04 3.72 27.10
N GLU A 172 -9.07 4.62 26.94
CA GLU A 172 -8.27 4.73 25.72
C GLU A 172 -7.23 3.61 25.64
N ARG A 173 -6.66 3.19 26.77
CA ARG A 173 -5.80 2.00 26.88
C ARG A 173 -6.56 0.73 26.48
N ILE A 174 -7.77 0.52 27.01
CA ILE A 174 -8.63 -0.62 26.67
C ILE A 174 -8.87 -0.65 25.15
N ARG A 175 -9.23 0.50 24.57
CA ARG A 175 -9.47 0.62 23.13
C ARG A 175 -8.20 0.36 22.30
N SER A 176 -7.06 0.91 22.71
CA SER A 176 -5.76 0.73 22.04
C SER A 176 -5.34 -0.74 22.03
N LEU A 177 -5.52 -1.47 23.13
CA LEU A 177 -5.30 -2.92 23.20
C LEU A 177 -6.29 -3.70 22.34
N ASP A 178 -7.59 -3.37 22.40
CA ASP A 178 -8.62 -4.05 21.63
C ASP A 178 -8.37 -3.98 20.11
N LEU A 179 -7.96 -2.81 19.62
CA LEU A 179 -7.58 -2.59 18.23
C LEU A 179 -6.34 -3.39 17.85
N ALA A 180 -5.31 -3.40 18.70
CA ALA A 180 -4.09 -4.18 18.47
C ALA A 180 -4.39 -5.68 18.39
N CYS A 181 -5.17 -6.22 19.33
CA CYS A 181 -5.55 -7.63 19.36
C CYS A 181 -6.46 -8.01 18.19
N SER A 182 -7.40 -7.14 17.80
CA SER A 182 -8.28 -7.37 16.64
C SER A 182 -7.47 -7.42 15.34
N SER A 183 -6.56 -6.46 15.15
CA SER A 183 -5.70 -6.41 13.96
C SER A 183 -4.73 -7.60 13.90
N LEU A 184 -4.18 -8.02 15.05
CA LEU A 184 -3.31 -9.19 15.13
C LEU A 184 -4.08 -10.49 14.85
N ALA A 185 -5.30 -10.65 15.36
CA ALA A 185 -6.12 -11.84 15.09
C ALA A 185 -6.42 -11.99 13.59
N ILE A 186 -6.79 -10.90 12.91
CA ILE A 186 -7.02 -10.91 11.46
C ILE A 186 -5.74 -11.26 10.70
N LEU A 187 -4.60 -10.69 11.10
CA LEU A 187 -3.30 -10.98 10.51
C LEU A 187 -2.88 -12.46 10.70
N LEU A 188 -3.26 -13.07 11.82
CA LEU A 188 -3.07 -14.50 12.10
C LEU A 188 -4.05 -15.43 11.34
N GLY A 189 -4.90 -14.87 10.47
CA GLY A 189 -5.83 -15.60 9.62
C GLY A 189 -7.16 -15.95 10.27
N TYR A 190 -7.52 -15.28 11.37
CA TYR A 190 -8.82 -15.50 12.03
C TYR A 190 -9.89 -14.56 11.48
N ASP A 191 -11.07 -15.11 11.20
CA ASP A 191 -12.25 -14.32 10.84
C ASP A 191 -12.84 -13.64 12.08
N ALA A 192 -12.84 -12.31 12.11
CA ALA A 192 -13.38 -11.50 13.21
C ALA A 192 -14.87 -11.76 13.52
N GLY A 193 -15.65 -12.24 12.53
CA GLY A 193 -17.06 -12.59 12.71
C GLY A 193 -17.29 -13.93 13.40
N SER A 194 -16.34 -14.86 13.27
CA SER A 194 -16.43 -16.24 13.77
C SER A 194 -16.32 -16.34 15.29
N GLU A 195 -16.89 -17.39 15.88
CA GLU A 195 -16.71 -17.69 17.31
C GLU A 195 -15.23 -17.89 17.65
N GLU A 196 -14.49 -18.59 16.78
CA GLU A 196 -13.06 -18.82 16.94
C GLU A 196 -12.26 -17.50 16.96
N GLY A 197 -12.53 -16.58 16.02
CA GLY A 197 -11.85 -15.30 15.97
C GLY A 197 -12.15 -14.41 17.17
N LYS A 198 -13.40 -14.41 17.66
CA LYS A 198 -13.79 -13.69 18.89
C LYS A 198 -13.10 -14.28 20.12
N ALA A 199 -13.03 -15.59 20.22
CA ALA A 199 -12.33 -16.32 21.27
C ALA A 199 -10.83 -15.96 21.30
N VAL A 200 -10.16 -16.07 20.14
CA VAL A 200 -8.73 -15.74 19.99
C VAL A 200 -8.42 -14.28 20.31
N LYS A 201 -9.22 -13.33 19.78
CA LYS A 201 -9.09 -11.91 20.11
C LYS A 201 -9.18 -11.69 21.62
N SER A 202 -10.17 -12.30 22.28
CA SER A 202 -10.40 -12.12 23.72
C SER A 202 -9.25 -12.67 24.56
N LEU A 203 -8.67 -13.81 24.17
CA LEU A 203 -7.48 -14.35 24.82
C LEU A 203 -6.26 -13.45 24.62
N LEU A 204 -6.01 -12.99 23.38
CA LEU A 204 -4.93 -12.04 23.11
C LEU A 204 -5.10 -10.77 23.96
N TYR A 205 -6.31 -10.23 24.06
CA TYR A 205 -6.58 -9.07 24.89
C TYR A 205 -6.22 -9.31 26.35
N ALA A 206 -6.68 -10.42 26.94
CA ALA A 206 -6.40 -10.75 28.34
C ALA A 206 -4.89 -10.96 28.60
N ILE A 207 -4.17 -11.56 27.65
CA ILE A 207 -2.72 -11.73 27.70
C ILE A 207 -1.99 -10.37 27.64
N PHE A 208 -2.36 -9.50 26.70
CA PHE A 208 -1.72 -8.19 26.54
C PHE A 208 -2.03 -7.25 27.70
N GLU A 209 -3.25 -7.31 28.25
CA GLU A 209 -3.62 -6.58 29.45
C GLU A 209 -2.79 -7.05 30.65
N HIS A 210 -2.60 -8.37 30.82
CA HIS A 210 -1.73 -8.92 31.86
C HIS A 210 -0.27 -8.44 31.69
N ALA A 211 0.27 -8.51 30.48
CA ALA A 211 1.62 -8.03 30.15
C ALA A 211 1.79 -6.53 30.43
N TRP A 212 0.79 -5.72 30.10
CA TRP A 212 0.77 -4.29 30.39
C TRP A 212 0.75 -3.98 31.88
N ARG A 213 -0.13 -4.65 32.66
CA ARG A 213 -0.18 -4.48 34.13
C ARG A 213 1.11 -4.89 34.81
N ALA A 214 1.79 -5.90 34.28
CA ALA A 214 3.10 -6.34 34.76
C ALA A 214 4.25 -5.42 34.32
N GLY A 215 4.02 -4.50 33.37
CA GLY A 215 5.07 -3.67 32.76
C GLY A 215 6.08 -4.48 31.94
N ARG A 216 5.70 -5.67 31.45
CA ARG A 216 6.58 -6.64 30.80
C ARG A 216 6.04 -6.98 29.41
N PRO A 217 6.50 -6.29 28.34
CA PRO A 217 6.13 -6.64 26.97
C PRO A 217 6.74 -7.98 26.54
N PHE A 218 6.13 -8.63 25.56
CA PHE A 218 6.68 -9.80 24.91
C PHE A 218 7.87 -9.42 24.03
N ARG A 219 8.91 -10.27 24.02
CA ARG A 219 10.12 -10.05 23.21
C ARG A 219 9.85 -10.28 21.73
N ASP A 220 9.15 -11.38 21.45
CA ASP A 220 8.92 -11.92 20.12
C ASP A 220 7.68 -12.83 20.12
N PHE A 221 7.28 -13.30 18.95
CA PHE A 221 6.12 -14.17 18.83
C PHE A 221 6.35 -15.56 19.41
N ASP A 222 7.59 -16.01 19.59
CA ASP A 222 7.86 -17.31 20.23
C ASP A 222 7.55 -17.23 21.73
N SER A 223 7.95 -16.14 22.38
CA SER A 223 7.63 -15.87 23.78
C SER A 223 6.11 -15.76 24.00
N LEU A 224 5.39 -15.08 23.10
CA LEU A 224 3.94 -15.01 23.14
C LEU A 224 3.28 -16.37 22.85
N ALA A 225 3.80 -17.13 21.87
CA ALA A 225 3.27 -18.45 21.52
C ALA A 225 3.44 -19.46 22.65
N SER A 226 4.55 -19.42 23.38
CA SER A 226 4.77 -20.24 24.57
C SER A 226 3.86 -19.80 25.72
N PHE A 227 3.70 -18.48 25.95
CA PHE A 227 2.81 -17.95 26.97
C PHE A 227 1.34 -18.33 26.75
N VAL A 228 0.89 -18.42 25.49
CA VAL A 228 -0.46 -18.90 25.14
C VAL A 228 -0.71 -20.34 25.60
N LEU A 229 0.31 -21.20 25.59
CA LEU A 229 0.20 -22.60 26.02
C LEU A 229 0.30 -22.74 27.54
N GLU A 230 1.09 -21.88 28.19
CA GLU A 230 1.41 -21.93 29.63
C GLU A 230 0.92 -20.67 30.34
N LEU A 231 -0.40 -20.43 30.31
CA LEU A 231 -1.00 -19.29 30.98
C LEU A 231 -0.85 -19.39 32.51
N PRO A 232 -0.55 -18.29 33.22
CA PRO A 232 -0.61 -18.24 34.67
C PRO A 232 -1.99 -18.70 35.19
N PRO A 233 -2.08 -19.35 36.37
CA PRO A 233 -3.34 -19.92 36.88
C PRO A 233 -4.50 -18.91 36.90
N GLU A 234 -4.23 -17.67 37.30
CA GLU A 234 -5.22 -16.59 37.33
C GLU A 234 -5.79 -16.26 35.93
N LEU A 235 -4.94 -16.25 34.90
CA LEU A 235 -5.34 -15.93 33.54
C LEU A 235 -6.02 -17.13 32.87
N SER A 236 -5.52 -18.34 33.14
CA SER A 236 -6.11 -19.60 32.68
C SER A 236 -7.54 -19.73 33.20
N GLN A 237 -7.78 -19.47 34.49
CA GLN A 237 -9.12 -19.52 35.09
C GLN A 237 -10.07 -18.47 34.47
N LYS A 238 -9.59 -17.25 34.21
CA LYS A 238 -10.39 -16.17 33.60
C LYS A 238 -10.76 -16.44 32.15
N THR A 239 -9.93 -17.18 31.41
CA THR A 239 -10.08 -17.41 29.97
C THR A 239 -10.60 -18.81 29.62
N ALA A 240 -10.72 -19.72 30.60
CA ALA A 240 -11.14 -21.10 30.40
C ALA A 240 -12.51 -21.24 29.70
N ALA A 241 -13.45 -20.33 29.96
CA ALA A 241 -14.76 -20.31 29.31
C ALA A 241 -14.75 -19.62 27.93
N LEU A 242 -13.65 -18.94 27.56
CA LEU A 242 -13.56 -18.13 26.35
C LEU A 242 -12.88 -18.89 25.20
N VAL A 243 -11.89 -19.74 25.49
CA VAL A 243 -11.05 -20.38 24.47
C VAL A 243 -10.75 -21.84 24.83
N ALA A 244 -11.03 -22.76 23.90
CA ALA A 244 -10.70 -24.17 24.04
C ALA A 244 -9.20 -24.43 23.83
N ASP A 245 -8.66 -25.50 24.44
CA ASP A 245 -7.22 -25.79 24.36
C ASP A 245 -6.73 -26.08 22.92
N LYS A 246 -7.60 -26.63 22.06
CA LYS A 246 -7.32 -26.79 20.63
C LYS A 246 -7.05 -25.44 19.93
N ASP A 247 -7.77 -24.40 20.34
CA ASP A 247 -7.68 -23.07 19.73
C ASP A 247 -6.42 -22.35 20.24
N LYS A 248 -6.04 -22.56 21.51
CA LYS A 248 -4.73 -22.13 22.05
C LYS A 248 -3.57 -22.78 21.30
N ALA A 249 -3.65 -24.08 21.02
CA ALA A 249 -2.62 -24.79 20.25
C ALA A 249 -2.50 -24.27 18.81
N LYS A 250 -3.64 -24.01 18.15
CA LYS A 250 -3.67 -23.39 16.81
C LYS A 250 -3.12 -21.96 16.84
N LEU A 251 -3.51 -21.15 17.83
CA LEU A 251 -3.01 -19.78 18.00
C LEU A 251 -1.50 -19.77 18.22
N SER A 252 -0.98 -20.62 19.11
CA SER A 252 0.45 -20.76 19.34
C SER A 252 1.20 -21.11 18.04
N ARG A 253 0.66 -22.04 17.25
CA ARG A 253 1.25 -22.38 15.94
C ARG A 253 1.24 -21.20 14.97
N ASN A 254 0.11 -20.50 14.85
CA ASN A 254 -0.01 -19.35 13.93
C ASN A 254 0.91 -18.20 14.35
N LEU A 255 1.06 -17.94 15.66
CA LEU A 255 2.00 -16.95 16.19
C LEU A 255 3.44 -17.28 15.77
N ARG A 256 3.85 -18.55 15.82
CA ARG A 256 5.21 -18.95 15.38
C ARG A 256 5.44 -18.75 13.89
N PHE A 257 4.40 -18.84 13.05
CA PHE A 257 4.52 -18.51 11.63
C PHE A 257 4.82 -17.03 11.38
N MET A 258 4.52 -16.15 12.34
CA MET A 258 4.85 -14.71 12.25
C MET A 258 6.35 -14.44 12.31
N ASN A 259 7.15 -15.38 12.83
CA ASN A 259 8.61 -15.28 12.87
C ASN A 259 9.29 -15.67 11.55
N VAL A 260 8.54 -16.00 10.50
CA VAL A 260 9.07 -16.47 9.22
C VAL A 260 8.61 -15.59 8.06
N GLY A 261 9.48 -15.39 7.07
CA GLY A 261 9.13 -14.75 5.80
C GLY A 261 8.86 -13.24 5.92
N MET A 262 7.91 -12.74 5.13
CA MET A 262 7.58 -11.31 5.03
C MET A 262 7.07 -10.71 6.35
N ASN A 263 6.40 -11.50 7.18
CA ASN A 263 5.91 -11.09 8.49
C ASN A 263 7.05 -10.65 9.40
N GLN A 264 8.14 -11.41 9.45
CA GLN A 264 9.31 -11.07 10.23
C GLN A 264 9.89 -9.69 9.82
N LEU A 265 9.93 -9.42 8.51
CA LEU A 265 10.38 -8.13 8.00
C LEU A 265 9.43 -7.00 8.43
N LEU A 266 8.12 -7.19 8.32
CA LEU A 266 7.15 -6.18 8.72
C LEU A 266 7.28 -5.76 10.19
N PHE A 267 7.62 -6.68 11.09
CA PHE A 267 7.62 -6.42 12.54
C PHE A 267 8.97 -6.02 13.12
N THR A 268 10.07 -6.40 12.48
CA THR A 268 11.41 -6.24 13.06
C THR A 268 12.39 -5.50 12.15
N PHE A 269 12.10 -5.40 10.85
CA PHE A 269 13.04 -4.81 9.90
C PHE A 269 12.89 -3.29 9.84
N GLY A 270 13.78 -2.60 10.54
CA GLY A 270 13.90 -1.14 10.47
C GLY A 270 13.67 -0.46 11.80
N VAL A 271 13.46 0.84 11.73
CA VAL A 271 13.04 1.62 12.90
C VAL A 271 11.57 1.30 13.23
N PRO A 272 11.17 1.22 14.51
CA PRO A 272 9.77 1.01 14.86
C PRO A 272 8.94 2.26 14.56
N VAL A 273 7.70 2.06 14.14
CA VAL A 273 6.72 3.14 13.99
C VAL A 273 6.58 3.88 15.32
N SER A 274 6.81 5.19 15.29
CA SER A 274 6.63 6.09 16.43
C SER A 274 6.22 7.48 15.95
N ALA A 275 5.30 8.13 16.65
CA ALA A 275 4.92 9.50 16.31
C ALA A 275 6.12 10.46 16.43
N GLU A 276 7.00 10.28 17.43
CA GLU A 276 8.18 11.14 17.60
C GLU A 276 9.14 11.06 16.42
N LEU A 277 9.24 9.86 15.82
CA LEU A 277 10.09 9.61 14.67
C LEU A 277 9.69 10.46 13.46
N PHE A 278 8.40 10.63 13.24
CA PHE A 278 7.87 11.43 12.12
C PHE A 278 7.95 12.93 12.37
N LEU A 279 7.96 13.36 13.64
CA LEU A 279 7.91 14.77 14.02
C LEU A 279 9.28 15.39 14.25
N ARG A 280 10.26 14.60 14.69
CA ARG A 280 11.61 15.10 14.97
C ARG A 280 12.43 15.20 13.68
N PRO A 281 12.98 16.38 13.36
CA PRO A 281 13.79 16.52 12.17
C PRO A 281 15.18 15.88 12.32
N ALA A 282 15.77 15.41 11.23
CA ALA A 282 17.13 14.84 11.25
C ALA A 282 18.17 15.95 11.36
N ALA A 283 17.84 17.14 10.82
CA ALA A 283 18.62 18.36 10.93
C ALA A 283 17.73 19.49 11.51
N PRO A 284 18.19 20.23 12.54
CA PRO A 284 17.41 21.32 13.13
C PRO A 284 16.92 22.34 12.09
N GLY A 285 15.70 22.83 12.28
CA GLY A 285 15.10 23.86 11.42
C GLY A 285 14.46 23.36 10.12
N ARG A 286 14.57 22.05 9.80
CA ARG A 286 13.84 21.45 8.69
C ARG A 286 12.48 20.89 9.13
N THR A 287 11.53 20.86 8.20
CA THR A 287 10.21 20.29 8.42
C THR A 287 10.13 18.90 7.79
N PRO A 288 9.85 17.84 8.59
CA PRO A 288 9.70 16.48 8.07
C PRO A 288 8.50 16.27 7.16
N VAL A 289 8.77 15.75 5.95
CA VAL A 289 7.76 15.23 5.02
C VAL A 289 7.96 13.72 4.93
N ASN A 290 7.13 12.97 5.65
CA ASN A 290 7.25 11.52 5.78
C ASN A 290 6.30 10.83 4.79
N ILE A 291 6.85 10.09 3.83
CA ILE A 291 6.13 9.33 2.82
C ILE A 291 6.21 7.86 3.20
N ILE A 292 5.07 7.24 3.46
CA ILE A 292 4.92 5.82 3.77
C ILE A 292 4.53 5.12 2.47
N TYR A 293 5.52 4.56 1.80
CA TYR A 293 5.36 3.88 0.53
C TYR A 293 4.90 2.43 0.77
N LEU A 294 3.63 2.13 0.45
CA LEU A 294 3.01 0.84 0.81
C LEU A 294 3.10 -0.22 -0.28
N ASN A 295 3.58 0.08 -1.49
CA ASN A 295 3.67 -0.93 -2.56
C ASN A 295 4.70 -2.04 -2.25
N THR A 296 5.59 -1.83 -1.27
CA THR A 296 6.49 -2.90 -0.78
C THR A 296 5.76 -3.98 0.03
N LEU A 297 4.50 -3.77 0.39
CA LEU A 297 3.65 -4.75 1.06
C LEU A 297 2.79 -5.51 0.03
N ALA A 298 2.96 -6.83 -0.01
CA ALA A 298 2.37 -7.69 -1.03
C ALA A 298 0.85 -7.92 -0.89
N SER A 299 0.28 -7.81 0.32
CA SER A 299 -1.14 -8.07 0.55
C SER A 299 -1.85 -6.91 1.25
N ASP A 300 -3.15 -6.78 1.01
CA ASP A 300 -3.98 -5.75 1.62
C ASP A 300 -4.06 -5.94 3.15
N GLU A 301 -4.04 -7.16 3.66
CA GLU A 301 -4.01 -7.42 5.11
C GLU A 301 -2.78 -6.80 5.77
N HIS A 302 -1.60 -6.90 5.14
CA HIS A 302 -0.38 -6.28 5.66
C HIS A 302 -0.46 -4.76 5.60
N LYS A 303 -1.02 -4.19 4.52
CA LYS A 303 -1.24 -2.74 4.38
C LYS A 303 -2.20 -2.23 5.47
N GLN A 304 -3.33 -2.92 5.66
CA GLN A 304 -4.33 -2.59 6.69
C GLN A 304 -3.73 -2.69 8.09
N PHE A 305 -3.00 -3.77 8.39
CA PHE A 305 -2.31 -3.94 9.67
C PHE A 305 -1.32 -2.80 9.92
N PHE A 306 -0.46 -2.48 8.94
CA PHE A 306 0.53 -1.42 9.08
C PHE A 306 -0.12 -0.06 9.33
N VAL A 307 -1.12 0.31 8.52
CA VAL A 307 -1.87 1.56 8.69
C VAL A 307 -2.58 1.61 10.04
N THR A 308 -3.12 0.48 10.53
CA THR A 308 -3.75 0.39 11.85
C THR A 308 -2.75 0.66 12.98
N MET A 309 -1.58 0.02 12.96
CA MET A 309 -0.55 0.21 13.99
C MET A 309 -0.03 1.65 14.00
N MET A 310 0.18 2.24 12.83
CA MET A 310 0.63 3.62 12.72
C MET A 310 -0.45 4.62 13.14
N ALA A 311 -1.70 4.45 12.72
CA ALA A 311 -2.80 5.31 13.15
C ALA A 311 -3.03 5.21 14.67
N ARG A 312 -2.86 4.01 15.24
CA ARG A 312 -2.90 3.78 16.69
C ARG A 312 -1.80 4.55 17.41
N GLU A 313 -0.55 4.44 16.95
CA GLU A 313 0.58 5.19 17.54
C GLU A 313 0.35 6.71 17.49
N ILE A 314 -0.18 7.24 16.38
CA ILE A 314 -0.54 8.66 16.26
C ILE A 314 -1.63 9.05 17.25
N HIS A 315 -2.66 8.21 17.40
CA HIS A 315 -3.77 8.44 18.33
C HIS A 315 -3.31 8.42 19.80
N ASP A 316 -2.56 7.40 20.20
CA ASP A 316 -2.00 7.27 21.55
C ASP A 316 -1.04 8.43 21.87
N TRP A 317 -0.29 8.92 20.86
CA TRP A 317 0.56 10.09 20.98
C TRP A 317 -0.21 11.40 21.13
N MET A 318 -1.22 11.65 20.29
CA MET A 318 -1.92 12.95 20.28
C MET A 318 -2.68 13.21 21.59
N LEU A 319 -3.19 12.17 22.24
CA LEU A 319 -3.86 12.27 23.54
C LEU A 319 -2.93 12.82 24.64
N ARG A 320 -1.63 12.56 24.53
CA ARG A 320 -0.60 13.03 25.46
C ARG A 320 -0.01 14.40 25.07
N HIS A 321 -0.27 14.86 23.85
CA HIS A 321 0.31 16.08 23.28
C HIS A 321 -0.75 17.03 22.70
N PRO A 322 -1.67 17.57 23.53
CA PRO A 322 -2.69 18.51 23.05
C PRO A 322 -2.06 19.82 22.56
N ALA A 323 -2.61 20.38 21.47
CA ALA A 323 -2.16 21.65 20.92
C ALA A 323 -3.25 22.55 20.34
N GLY A 324 -2.96 23.86 20.43
CA GLY A 324 -3.81 24.92 19.91
C GLY A 324 -3.78 25.03 18.37
N GLY A 325 -2.67 24.68 17.71
CA GLY A 325 -2.49 24.74 16.26
C GLY A 325 -2.36 23.37 15.58
N PRO A 326 -2.25 23.30 14.24
CA PRO A 326 -1.83 22.10 13.54
C PRO A 326 -0.41 21.68 13.96
N GLN A 327 -0.22 20.40 14.26
CA GLN A 327 1.07 19.80 14.62
C GLN A 327 1.50 18.68 13.69
N LEU A 328 0.54 18.04 13.02
CA LEU A 328 0.77 16.93 12.12
C LEU A 328 -0.32 16.92 11.05
N LEU A 329 0.06 16.73 9.80
CA LEU A 329 -0.86 16.47 8.69
C LEU A 329 -0.77 15.00 8.26
N LEU A 330 -1.78 14.21 8.61
CA LEU A 330 -1.95 12.86 8.07
C LEU A 330 -2.65 12.93 6.72
N TYR A 331 -1.95 12.60 5.64
CA TYR A 331 -2.49 12.49 4.30
C TYR A 331 -2.67 11.02 3.93
N ILE A 332 -3.85 10.66 3.42
CA ILE A 332 -4.12 9.32 2.88
C ILE A 332 -4.61 9.49 1.46
N ASP A 333 -3.78 9.06 0.51
CA ASP A 333 -4.22 8.94 -0.88
C ASP A 333 -4.99 7.64 -1.06
N GLU A 334 -6.00 7.70 -1.92
CA GLU A 334 -7.00 6.64 -2.13
C GLU A 334 -7.46 5.93 -0.84
N VAL A 335 -8.19 6.67 0.00
CA VAL A 335 -8.62 6.20 1.33
C VAL A 335 -9.63 5.03 1.31
N GLY A 336 -10.30 4.77 0.18
CA GLY A 336 -11.36 3.77 0.02
C GLY A 336 -11.14 2.44 0.75
N PRO A 337 -10.01 1.73 0.50
CA PRO A 337 -9.74 0.46 1.16
C PRO A 337 -9.68 0.53 2.69
N TYR A 338 -9.28 1.67 3.28
CA TYR A 338 -9.10 1.83 4.72
C TYR A 338 -10.33 2.39 5.43
N LEU A 339 -11.19 3.10 4.70
CA LEU A 339 -12.41 3.73 5.24
C LEU A 339 -13.67 3.41 4.42
N PRO A 340 -13.98 2.13 4.14
CA PRO A 340 -15.10 1.75 3.30
C PRO A 340 -16.46 1.94 3.98
N PRO A 341 -17.58 2.01 3.23
CA PRO A 341 -18.92 2.06 3.81
C PRO A 341 -19.29 0.77 4.56
N ASN A 342 -20.23 0.88 5.50
CA ASN A 342 -20.77 -0.29 6.20
C ASN A 342 -21.49 -1.25 5.23
N PRO A 343 -21.52 -2.57 5.50
CA PRO A 343 -21.08 -3.25 6.74
C PRO A 343 -19.60 -3.66 6.77
N TYR A 344 -18.82 -3.38 5.71
CA TYR A 344 -17.41 -3.76 5.69
C TYR A 344 -16.60 -2.94 6.72
N MET A 345 -15.82 -3.64 7.54
CA MET A 345 -15.11 -3.09 8.70
C MET A 345 -13.65 -3.60 8.71
N PRO A 346 -12.76 -3.03 7.88
CA PRO A 346 -11.35 -3.36 7.93
C PRO A 346 -10.71 -2.83 9.23
N PRO A 347 -9.58 -3.40 9.68
CA PRO A 347 -8.92 -3.03 10.95
C PRO A 347 -8.62 -1.53 11.09
N ALA A 348 -8.21 -0.87 10.00
CA ALA A 348 -7.81 0.53 10.04
C ALA A 348 -9.00 1.50 10.23
N LYS A 349 -10.23 1.07 9.89
CA LYS A 349 -11.39 1.96 9.81
C LYS A 349 -11.69 2.65 11.13
N ASP A 350 -11.74 1.91 12.23
CA ASP A 350 -12.15 2.49 13.53
C ASP A 350 -11.14 3.50 14.06
N ILE A 351 -9.85 3.21 13.96
CA ILE A 351 -8.81 4.12 14.42
C ILE A 351 -8.71 5.38 13.54
N LEU A 352 -8.87 5.23 12.22
CA LEU A 352 -8.96 6.39 11.33
C LEU A 352 -10.17 7.25 11.67
N ARG A 353 -11.36 6.67 11.92
CA ARG A 353 -12.55 7.43 12.35
C ARG A 353 -12.31 8.21 13.65
N LEU A 354 -11.55 7.65 14.59
CA LEU A 354 -11.19 8.34 15.83
C LEU A 354 -10.27 9.54 15.58
N LEU A 355 -9.27 9.40 14.71
CA LEU A 355 -8.40 10.51 14.30
C LEU A 355 -9.22 11.64 13.66
N PHE A 356 -10.23 11.34 12.85
CA PHE A 356 -11.13 12.35 12.28
C PHE A 356 -12.03 13.01 13.32
N LYS A 357 -12.53 12.24 14.27
CA LYS A 357 -13.44 12.76 15.29
C LYS A 357 -12.71 13.62 16.33
N GLN A 358 -11.47 13.25 16.68
CA GLN A 358 -10.76 13.82 17.83
C GLN A 358 -9.55 14.68 17.43
N GLY A 359 -8.93 14.44 16.27
CA GLY A 359 -7.66 15.04 15.85
C GLY A 359 -7.65 16.56 15.89
N ARG A 360 -8.77 17.21 15.55
CA ARG A 360 -8.98 18.66 15.67
C ARG A 360 -8.57 19.23 17.03
N LYS A 361 -8.90 18.54 18.13
CA LYS A 361 -8.60 19.01 19.49
C LYS A 361 -7.10 18.96 19.80
N TYR A 362 -6.38 18.01 19.18
CA TYR A 362 -4.99 17.71 19.47
C TYR A 362 -4.03 18.20 18.37
N GLY A 363 -4.51 18.90 17.35
CA GLY A 363 -3.65 19.41 16.28
C GLY A 363 -3.25 18.38 15.22
N VAL A 364 -3.83 17.17 15.26
CA VAL A 364 -3.68 16.17 14.19
C VAL A 364 -4.72 16.47 13.12
N SER A 365 -4.23 16.99 12.00
CA SER A 365 -4.99 17.32 10.80
C SER A 365 -5.04 16.10 9.89
N CYS A 366 -6.14 15.91 9.18
CA CYS A 366 -6.27 14.79 8.24
C CYS A 366 -6.69 15.31 6.88
N MET A 367 -6.01 14.85 5.83
CA MET A 367 -6.35 15.10 4.45
C MET A 367 -6.57 13.77 3.74
N MET A 368 -7.72 13.62 3.08
CA MET A 368 -8.06 12.38 2.38
C MET A 368 -8.36 12.64 0.92
N CYS A 369 -7.87 11.75 0.06
CA CYS A 369 -8.26 11.68 -1.33
C CYS A 369 -8.97 10.37 -1.63
N THR A 370 -9.96 10.43 -2.53
CA THR A 370 -10.48 9.24 -3.17
C THR A 370 -10.99 9.55 -4.58
N GLN A 371 -10.85 8.56 -5.46
CA GLN A 371 -11.45 8.56 -6.77
C GLN A 371 -12.94 8.25 -6.73
N ASN A 372 -13.38 7.39 -5.80
CA ASN A 372 -14.74 6.90 -5.72
C ASN A 372 -15.40 7.29 -4.41
N VAL A 373 -16.26 8.31 -4.47
CA VAL A 373 -17.03 8.80 -3.31
C VAL A 373 -17.94 7.70 -2.77
N ALA A 374 -18.38 6.76 -3.62
CA ALA A 374 -19.24 5.67 -3.23
C ALA A 374 -18.56 4.63 -2.33
N ASP A 375 -17.23 4.51 -2.42
CA ASP A 375 -16.45 3.47 -1.75
C ASP A 375 -15.89 3.93 -0.40
N VAL A 376 -16.31 5.09 0.10
CA VAL A 376 -15.86 5.64 1.39
C VAL A 376 -17.02 5.89 2.35
N ASP A 377 -16.78 5.69 3.65
CA ASP A 377 -17.71 6.05 4.73
C ASP A 377 -17.89 7.57 4.79
N TYR A 378 -18.95 8.05 4.14
CA TYR A 378 -19.29 9.46 4.08
C TYR A 378 -19.50 10.09 5.47
N LYS A 379 -19.92 9.32 6.49
CA LYS A 379 -20.14 9.85 7.85
C LYS A 379 -18.83 10.20 8.55
N ALA A 380 -17.76 9.49 8.20
CA ALA A 380 -16.43 9.78 8.69
C ALA A 380 -15.86 11.04 8.00
N MET A 381 -16.05 11.16 6.68
CA MET A 381 -15.57 12.32 5.92
C MET A 381 -16.36 13.61 6.19
N SER A 382 -17.65 13.54 6.54
CA SER A 382 -18.49 14.73 6.79
C SER A 382 -18.01 15.64 7.91
N GLN A 383 -17.04 15.20 8.72
CA GLN A 383 -16.39 16.02 9.74
C GLN A 383 -15.40 17.04 9.16
N ALA A 384 -15.02 16.89 7.88
CA ALA A 384 -14.13 17.82 7.21
C ALA A 384 -14.84 19.15 6.89
N ALA A 385 -14.19 20.26 7.22
CA ALA A 385 -14.69 21.61 6.92
C ALA A 385 -14.31 22.08 5.52
N THR A 386 -13.24 21.53 4.94
CA THR A 386 -12.76 21.90 3.60
C THR A 386 -12.95 20.74 2.64
N TRP A 387 -13.64 21.00 1.53
CA TRP A 387 -13.88 20.04 0.46
C TRP A 387 -13.42 20.62 -0.87
N ALA A 388 -12.61 19.87 -1.61
CA ALA A 388 -12.24 20.18 -2.98
C ALA A 388 -12.85 19.14 -3.92
N LEU A 389 -13.81 19.57 -4.73
CA LEU A 389 -14.56 18.71 -5.64
C LEU A 389 -14.01 18.89 -7.06
N GLY A 390 -13.29 17.90 -7.55
CA GLY A 390 -12.79 17.82 -8.92
C GLY A 390 -13.84 17.27 -9.88
N ARG A 391 -13.41 17.01 -11.12
CA ARG A 391 -14.27 16.47 -12.18
C ARG A 391 -14.93 15.15 -11.76
N MET A 392 -16.25 15.05 -11.94
CA MET A 392 -17.05 13.84 -11.72
C MET A 392 -18.06 13.66 -12.85
N MET A 393 -18.23 12.43 -13.35
CA MET A 393 -19.11 12.12 -14.48
C MET A 393 -20.29 11.22 -14.09
N THR A 394 -20.13 10.46 -13.02
CA THR A 394 -21.05 9.43 -12.53
C THR A 394 -22.20 10.08 -11.76
N VAL A 395 -23.44 9.84 -12.22
CA VAL A 395 -24.66 10.40 -11.58
C VAL A 395 -24.76 10.01 -10.10
N GLN A 396 -24.36 8.79 -9.74
CA GLN A 396 -24.39 8.32 -8.36
C GLN A 396 -23.44 9.10 -7.44
N ASP A 397 -22.21 9.40 -7.91
CA ASP A 397 -21.25 10.17 -7.11
C ASP A 397 -21.66 11.63 -7.00
N ILE A 398 -22.18 12.19 -8.09
CA ILE A 398 -22.77 13.53 -8.17
C ILE A 398 -23.90 13.68 -7.12
N GLU A 399 -24.82 12.72 -7.02
CA GLU A 399 -25.89 12.75 -6.03
C GLU A 399 -25.39 12.59 -4.59
N LYS A 400 -24.38 11.75 -4.33
CA LYS A 400 -23.75 11.67 -2.99
C LYS A 400 -23.06 12.97 -2.61
N VAL A 401 -22.33 13.58 -3.53
CA VAL A 401 -21.67 14.87 -3.33
C VAL A 401 -22.70 15.98 -3.11
N LYS A 402 -23.82 15.96 -3.83
CA LYS A 402 -24.94 16.89 -3.59
C LYS A 402 -25.47 16.82 -2.16
N GLN A 403 -25.59 15.63 -1.59
CA GLN A 403 -25.97 15.46 -0.18
C GLN A 403 -24.92 16.04 0.77
N ILE A 404 -23.63 15.88 0.47
CA ILE A 404 -22.53 16.48 1.24
C ILE A 404 -22.60 18.01 1.19
N ILE A 405 -22.76 18.59 0.00
CA ILE A 405 -22.85 20.05 -0.19
C ILE A 405 -24.01 20.64 0.62
N LYS A 406 -25.17 19.96 0.61
CA LYS A 406 -26.33 20.35 1.43
C LYS A 406 -26.02 20.28 2.93
N ALA A 407 -25.35 19.23 3.39
CA ALA A 407 -24.95 19.09 4.79
C ALA A 407 -23.95 20.16 5.26
N LEU A 408 -23.11 20.67 4.35
CA LEU A 408 -22.18 21.78 4.60
C LEU A 408 -22.85 23.16 4.61
N ASN A 409 -24.16 23.25 4.32
CA ASN A 409 -24.89 24.51 4.13
C ASN A 409 -24.24 25.44 3.08
N ALA A 410 -23.62 24.87 2.04
CA ALA A 410 -23.09 25.65 0.95
C ALA A 410 -24.24 26.19 0.06
N ALA A 411 -24.11 27.45 -0.38
CA ALA A 411 -25.07 28.06 -1.29
C ALA A 411 -25.03 27.42 -2.69
N GLY A 412 -26.19 27.27 -3.32
CA GLY A 412 -26.31 26.81 -4.72
C GLY A 412 -25.88 25.35 -4.97
N PRO A 413 -26.41 24.34 -4.25
CA PRO A 413 -25.98 22.95 -4.43
C PRO A 413 -26.22 22.42 -5.86
N GLU A 414 -27.31 22.82 -6.52
CA GLU A 414 -27.59 22.41 -7.90
C GLU A 414 -26.59 23.04 -8.90
N GLU A 415 -26.22 24.30 -8.67
CA GLU A 415 -25.24 25.01 -9.51
C GLU A 415 -23.85 24.39 -9.37
N ILE A 416 -23.43 24.06 -8.14
CA ILE A 416 -22.15 23.39 -7.89
C ILE A 416 -22.10 22.03 -8.60
N VAL A 417 -23.13 21.22 -8.41
CA VAL A 417 -23.18 19.84 -8.90
C VAL A 417 -23.26 19.79 -10.44
N SER A 418 -24.00 20.72 -11.05
CA SER A 418 -24.07 20.85 -12.52
C SER A 418 -22.76 21.31 -13.15
N ALA A 419 -21.88 21.98 -12.39
CA ALA A 419 -20.57 22.39 -12.87
C ALA A 419 -19.50 21.26 -12.83
N LEU A 420 -19.67 20.24 -11.96
CA LEU A 420 -18.66 19.19 -11.75
C LEU A 420 -18.24 18.42 -13.03
N PRO A 421 -19.16 18.03 -13.94
CA PRO A 421 -18.79 17.31 -15.16
C PRO A 421 -17.93 18.15 -16.13
N GLY A 422 -18.07 19.48 -16.08
CA GLY A 422 -17.37 20.42 -16.96
C GLY A 422 -15.99 20.86 -16.47
N LEU A 423 -15.56 20.41 -15.29
CA LEU A 423 -14.24 20.75 -14.74
C LEU A 423 -13.12 20.07 -15.54
N LYS A 424 -12.03 20.79 -15.75
CA LYS A 424 -10.80 20.25 -16.35
C LYS A 424 -9.85 19.69 -15.28
N ALA A 425 -8.83 18.96 -15.68
CA ALA A 425 -7.78 18.53 -14.76
C ALA A 425 -7.14 19.74 -14.07
N GLY A 426 -7.01 19.67 -12.74
CA GLY A 426 -6.52 20.78 -11.92
C GLY A 426 -7.57 21.86 -11.61
N GLU A 427 -8.81 21.72 -12.09
CA GLU A 427 -9.94 22.58 -11.71
C GLU A 427 -10.83 21.88 -10.68
N PHE A 428 -11.18 22.62 -9.63
CA PHE A 428 -11.96 22.16 -8.50
C PHE A 428 -13.02 23.19 -8.11
N VAL A 429 -14.08 22.73 -7.48
CA VAL A 429 -14.95 23.57 -6.65
C VAL A 429 -14.52 23.40 -5.20
N LEU A 430 -13.99 24.45 -4.59
CA LEU A 430 -13.57 24.50 -3.20
C LEU A 430 -14.72 25.00 -2.32
N LEU A 431 -15.07 24.21 -1.31
CA LEU A 431 -16.08 24.51 -0.30
C LEU A 431 -15.41 24.60 1.06
N CYS A 432 -15.49 25.77 1.68
CA CYS A 432 -15.08 25.95 3.07
C CYS A 432 -15.88 27.12 3.67
N PRO A 433 -17.11 26.87 4.16
CA PRO A 433 -18.02 27.93 4.63
C PRO A 433 -17.46 28.79 5.77
N ASP A 434 -16.50 28.26 6.54
CA ASP A 434 -15.80 29.00 7.60
C ASP A 434 -14.87 30.11 7.08
N VAL A 435 -14.48 30.05 5.79
CA VAL A 435 -13.50 30.95 5.16
C VAL A 435 -14.11 31.68 3.96
N PHE A 436 -14.79 30.93 3.10
CA PHE A 436 -15.38 31.43 1.87
C PHE A 436 -16.91 31.44 2.01
N PRO A 437 -17.58 32.59 1.80
CA PRO A 437 -19.03 32.69 1.91
C PRO A 437 -19.77 31.93 0.79
N ALA A 438 -19.09 31.64 -0.32
CA ALA A 438 -19.61 30.91 -1.46
C ALA A 438 -18.57 29.90 -1.97
N ALA A 439 -19.02 28.95 -2.79
CA ALA A 439 -18.15 28.01 -3.46
C ALA A 439 -17.15 28.73 -4.36
N VAL A 440 -15.86 28.36 -4.27
CA VAL A 440 -14.79 28.99 -5.05
C VAL A 440 -14.37 28.05 -6.16
N ARG A 441 -14.44 28.51 -7.41
CA ARG A 441 -13.84 27.78 -8.53
C ARG A 441 -12.33 27.95 -8.46
N LEU A 442 -11.62 26.87 -8.13
CA LEU A 442 -10.18 26.84 -7.93
C LEU A 442 -9.50 26.17 -9.13
N ARG A 443 -8.49 26.83 -9.69
CA ARG A 443 -7.46 26.17 -10.50
C ARG A 443 -6.22 26.00 -9.62
N SER A 444 -5.82 24.76 -9.35
CA SER A 444 -4.68 24.45 -8.48
C SER A 444 -3.37 25.06 -9.00
N ARG A 445 -2.53 25.54 -8.09
CA ARG A 445 -1.14 25.91 -8.38
C ARG A 445 -0.36 24.68 -8.88
N TRP A 446 0.60 24.89 -9.78
CA TRP A 446 1.55 23.83 -10.17
C TRP A 446 2.63 23.61 -9.09
N LEU A 447 3.08 22.37 -8.95
CA LEU A 447 3.90 21.89 -7.85
C LEU A 447 5.32 22.48 -7.82
N TYR A 448 5.92 22.51 -6.63
CA TYR A 448 7.37 22.68 -6.47
C TYR A 448 8.10 21.35 -6.65
N SER A 449 7.44 20.23 -6.38
CA SER A 449 7.95 18.89 -6.65
C SER A 449 7.62 18.42 -8.07
N ARG A 450 8.24 17.32 -8.50
CA ARG A 450 7.83 16.63 -9.72
C ARG A 450 6.50 15.91 -9.56
N HIS A 451 5.83 15.71 -10.69
CA HIS A 451 4.62 14.90 -10.80
C HIS A 451 4.90 13.69 -11.70
N GLU A 452 5.66 12.73 -11.17
CA GLU A 452 6.01 11.47 -11.82
C GLU A 452 5.92 10.31 -10.82
N THR A 453 5.67 9.09 -11.31
CA THR A 453 5.81 7.87 -10.51
C THR A 453 7.30 7.53 -10.45
N LEU A 454 7.84 7.35 -9.25
CA LEU A 454 9.22 6.95 -9.07
C LEU A 454 9.32 5.43 -9.02
N GLU A 455 10.34 4.88 -9.67
CA GLU A 455 10.74 3.49 -9.48
C GLU A 455 11.20 3.26 -8.03
N GLU A 456 10.89 2.09 -7.49
CA GLU A 456 11.13 1.80 -6.08
C GLU A 456 12.63 1.83 -5.74
N GLU A 457 13.47 1.46 -6.70
CA GLU A 457 14.93 1.43 -6.60
C GLU A 457 15.50 2.84 -6.41
N ARG A 458 14.80 3.87 -6.89
CA ARG A 458 15.22 5.27 -6.83
C ARG A 458 14.76 5.98 -5.56
N LEU A 459 13.90 5.36 -4.75
CA LEU A 459 13.35 5.98 -3.53
C LEU A 459 14.44 6.41 -2.55
N ARG A 460 15.53 5.63 -2.44
CA ARG A 460 16.64 5.96 -1.55
C ARG A 460 17.45 7.17 -2.03
N GLU A 461 17.55 7.34 -3.34
CA GLU A 461 18.33 8.41 -3.98
C GLU A 461 17.69 9.79 -3.82
N THR A 462 16.38 9.84 -3.56
CA THR A 462 15.66 11.11 -3.37
C THR A 462 15.84 11.70 -1.98
N MET A 463 16.42 10.94 -1.04
CA MET A 463 16.67 11.38 0.33
C MET A 463 18.11 11.86 0.51
N SER A 464 18.29 12.84 1.38
CA SER A 464 19.62 13.37 1.67
C SER A 464 20.42 12.44 2.59
N GLN A 465 21.76 12.51 2.50
CA GLN A 465 22.66 11.61 3.22
C GLN A 465 22.57 11.75 4.74
N ASP A 466 22.34 12.97 5.23
CA ASP A 466 22.09 13.29 6.64
C ASP A 466 20.83 12.60 7.19
N VAL A 467 19.76 12.51 6.39
CA VAL A 467 18.53 11.77 6.75
C VAL A 467 18.83 10.27 6.83
N LEU A 468 19.49 9.71 5.82
CA LEU A 468 19.83 8.28 5.81
C LEU A 468 20.72 7.90 7.00
N ALA A 469 21.77 8.68 7.26
CA ALA A 469 22.68 8.47 8.38
C ALA A 469 21.98 8.62 9.75
N TYR A 470 21.00 9.51 9.87
CA TYR A 470 20.18 9.63 11.09
C TYR A 470 19.40 8.34 11.36
N PHE A 471 18.70 7.80 10.37
CA PHE A 471 17.90 6.58 10.54
C PHE A 471 18.73 5.30 10.68
N GLU A 472 19.92 5.25 10.07
CA GLU A 472 20.87 4.15 10.28
C GLU A 472 21.38 4.10 11.72
N ARG A 473 21.68 5.26 12.33
CA ARG A 473 22.06 5.34 13.76
C ARG A 473 20.93 4.89 14.68
N LEU A 474 19.69 5.35 14.42
CA LEU A 474 18.53 4.92 15.19
C LEU A 474 18.29 3.41 15.08
N ARG A 475 18.50 2.83 13.89
CA ARG A 475 18.40 1.38 13.68
C ARG A 475 19.50 0.61 14.43
N GLY A 476 20.71 1.17 14.53
CA GLY A 476 21.83 0.61 15.27
C GLY A 476 21.72 0.75 16.80
N GLY A 477 20.66 1.36 17.33
CA GLY A 477 20.44 1.54 18.77
C GLY A 477 21.24 2.67 19.42
N ALA A 478 21.90 3.53 18.63
CA ALA A 478 22.61 4.69 19.15
C ALA A 478 21.63 5.85 19.41
N PRO A 479 21.60 6.45 20.63
CA PRO A 479 20.80 7.65 20.87
C PRO A 479 21.36 8.82 20.04
N PRO A 480 20.50 9.69 19.48
CA PRO A 480 20.97 10.88 18.77
C PRO A 480 21.69 11.83 19.75
N GLU A 481 22.91 12.26 19.41
CA GLU A 481 23.60 13.33 20.12
C GLU A 481 22.88 14.67 19.88
N GLY A 482 22.67 15.46 20.96
CA GLY A 482 22.21 16.84 20.89
C GLY A 482 20.72 17.02 21.24
N THR A 483 20.47 17.23 22.53
CA THR A 483 19.16 17.59 23.09
C THR A 483 18.66 18.95 22.60
N ALA A 484 17.55 18.95 21.86
CA ALA A 484 16.60 20.07 21.86
C ALA A 484 15.17 19.49 21.85
N PRO A 485 14.24 19.99 22.68
CA PRO A 485 12.82 19.62 22.62
C PRO A 485 12.23 19.94 21.24
N PRO A 486 11.06 19.36 20.85
CA PRO A 486 10.38 19.70 19.61
C PRO A 486 10.21 21.23 19.50
N PRO A 487 10.40 21.82 18.31
CA PRO A 487 10.37 23.27 18.15
C PRO A 487 9.00 23.82 18.54
N ARG A 488 8.98 24.74 19.51
CA ARG A 488 7.86 25.67 19.66
C ARG A 488 7.95 26.63 18.47
N ILE A 489 6.88 26.69 17.66
CA ILE A 489 6.72 27.66 16.57
C ILE A 489 6.83 29.07 17.18
N ALA A 490 7.90 29.78 16.86
CA ALA A 490 8.09 31.20 17.16
C ALA A 490 8.39 31.95 15.83
N PRO A 491 7.95 33.21 15.68
CA PRO A 491 8.02 33.95 14.40
C PRO A 491 9.46 34.27 13.99
N VAL A 492 9.76 34.10 12.69
CA VAL A 492 11.11 34.21 12.11
C VAL A 492 11.45 35.67 11.76
N THR A 493 12.61 36.14 12.23
CA THR A 493 13.39 37.22 11.61
C THR A 493 14.78 36.66 11.26
N GLY A 494 15.28 36.97 10.07
CA GLY A 494 16.34 36.21 9.39
C GLY A 494 17.77 36.75 9.51
N GLN A 495 18.73 35.92 9.09
CA GLN A 495 19.98 36.27 8.39
C GLN A 495 20.77 35.01 7.98
N ALA A 496 21.61 35.14 6.95
CA ALA A 496 22.26 34.09 6.15
C ALA A 496 23.83 34.10 6.31
N PRO A 497 24.66 33.38 5.50
CA PRO A 497 25.39 32.16 5.91
C PRO A 497 26.92 32.14 5.58
N ALA A 498 27.68 31.09 5.96
CA ALA A 498 28.97 30.65 5.33
C ALA A 498 29.45 29.25 5.85
N PRO A 499 30.49 28.56 5.29
CA PRO A 499 30.30 27.37 4.44
C PRO A 499 31.18 26.10 4.72
N ALA A 500 30.77 24.99 4.09
CA ALA A 500 31.48 23.87 3.41
C ALA A 500 32.74 23.12 3.97
N GLY A 501 32.70 21.79 3.86
CA GLY A 501 33.87 20.87 3.81
C GLY A 501 33.49 19.40 3.48
N ALA A 502 34.19 18.77 2.54
CA ALA A 502 33.86 17.51 1.82
C ALA A 502 34.72 16.27 2.28
N PRO A 503 34.89 15.13 1.52
CA PRO A 503 34.09 13.89 1.56
C PRO A 503 34.87 12.53 1.65
N ALA A 504 34.15 11.39 1.49
CA ALA A 504 34.52 10.02 0.97
C ALA A 504 34.73 8.83 1.97
N PRO A 505 34.82 7.52 1.55
CA PRO A 505 34.00 6.65 0.65
C PRO A 505 33.80 5.15 1.10
N GLY A 506 32.93 4.35 0.42
CA GLY A 506 33.27 3.01 -0.17
C GLY A 506 32.74 1.63 0.36
N ALA A 507 32.07 0.87 -0.55
CA ALA A 507 31.97 -0.63 -0.74
C ALA A 507 31.00 -1.50 0.14
N SER A 508 30.32 -2.60 -0.27
CA SER A 508 30.13 -3.41 -1.52
C SER A 508 28.96 -4.44 -1.36
N ALA A 509 28.39 -4.98 -2.46
CA ALA A 509 27.18 -5.86 -2.56
C ALA A 509 27.45 -7.34 -2.96
N GLY A 510 26.44 -8.25 -2.81
CA GLY A 510 26.44 -9.66 -3.27
C GLY A 510 25.05 -10.19 -3.73
N GLY A 511 24.99 -11.01 -4.81
CA GLY A 511 23.77 -11.31 -5.61
C GLY A 511 23.16 -12.75 -5.58
N ARG A 512 22.04 -12.96 -6.32
CA ARG A 512 21.23 -14.21 -6.49
C ARG A 512 21.28 -14.78 -7.94
N ARG A 513 21.02 -16.09 -8.15
CA ARG A 513 21.20 -16.88 -9.41
C ARG A 513 19.90 -17.16 -10.24
N VAL A 514 20.05 -17.33 -11.57
CA VAL A 514 19.00 -17.54 -12.62
C VAL A 514 18.73 -19.03 -12.93
N PRO A 515 17.47 -19.46 -13.26
CA PRO A 515 17.14 -20.85 -13.64
C PRO A 515 17.82 -21.37 -14.91
N LEU A 516 18.21 -22.65 -14.92
CA LEU A 516 19.03 -23.27 -15.98
C LEU A 516 18.39 -23.26 -17.39
N ALA A 517 17.06 -23.37 -17.49
CA ALA A 517 16.33 -23.37 -18.77
C ALA A 517 16.29 -22.00 -19.47
N LEU A 518 16.53 -20.93 -18.72
CA LEU A 518 16.60 -19.55 -19.24
C LEU A 518 18.04 -19.05 -19.38
N ALA A 519 19.00 -19.74 -18.77
CA ALA A 519 20.41 -19.36 -18.78
C ALA A 519 21.02 -19.30 -20.20
N SER A 520 20.41 -19.96 -21.18
CA SER A 520 20.85 -19.95 -22.58
C SER A 520 20.06 -19.00 -23.50
N TYR A 521 18.95 -18.41 -23.05
CA TYR A 521 18.13 -17.53 -23.89
C TYR A 521 18.63 -16.09 -23.80
N LYS A 522 19.10 -15.54 -24.92
CA LYS A 522 19.70 -14.19 -25.01
C LYS A 522 18.78 -13.14 -25.63
N GLY A 523 17.51 -13.49 -25.90
CA GLY A 523 16.53 -12.59 -26.50
C GLY A 523 15.73 -11.79 -25.48
N THR A 524 14.87 -10.89 -25.95
CA THR A 524 13.80 -10.29 -25.13
C THR A 524 12.63 -11.28 -25.02
N MET A 525 11.89 -11.22 -23.92
CA MET A 525 10.65 -11.96 -23.74
C MET A 525 9.49 -11.10 -24.21
N LEU A 526 8.53 -11.67 -24.94
CA LEU A 526 7.27 -11.00 -25.23
C LEU A 526 6.28 -11.32 -24.11
N VAL A 527 5.66 -10.30 -23.53
CA VAL A 527 4.66 -10.47 -22.48
C VAL A 527 3.31 -10.03 -23.03
N CYS A 528 2.34 -10.94 -23.01
CA CYS A 528 0.97 -10.59 -23.35
C CYS A 528 0.40 -9.70 -22.24
N ARG A 529 -0.12 -8.54 -22.61
CA ARG A 529 -0.78 -7.63 -21.68
C ARG A 529 -2.02 -8.30 -21.09
N LEU A 530 -2.18 -8.17 -19.77
CA LEU A 530 -3.38 -8.58 -19.06
C LEU A 530 -4.55 -7.64 -19.45
N GLU A 531 -5.58 -8.18 -20.11
CA GLU A 531 -6.78 -7.44 -20.49
C GLU A 531 -8.00 -7.82 -19.64
N PHE A 532 -7.96 -8.95 -18.93
CA PHE A 532 -9.04 -9.45 -18.10
C PHE A 532 -8.69 -9.35 -16.59
N PRO A 533 -9.21 -8.34 -15.85
CA PRO A 533 -8.91 -8.15 -14.44
C PRO A 533 -9.42 -9.27 -13.54
N GLN A 534 -8.79 -9.45 -12.37
CA GLN A 534 -9.11 -10.52 -11.42
C GLN A 534 -10.59 -10.56 -11.01
N VAL A 535 -11.24 -9.40 -10.86
CA VAL A 535 -12.66 -9.32 -10.47
C VAL A 535 -13.55 -9.97 -11.53
N THR A 536 -13.27 -9.69 -12.81
CA THR A 536 -14.01 -10.25 -13.95
C THR A 536 -13.71 -11.74 -14.11
N ALA A 537 -12.45 -12.14 -13.97
CA ALA A 537 -12.04 -13.55 -14.00
C ALA A 537 -12.68 -14.34 -12.84
N SER A 538 -12.77 -13.77 -11.64
CA SER A 538 -13.42 -14.38 -10.47
C SER A 538 -14.92 -14.57 -10.69
N ALA A 539 -15.60 -13.59 -11.30
CA ALA A 539 -17.02 -13.69 -11.64
C ALA A 539 -17.28 -14.80 -12.66
N LEU A 540 -16.40 -14.92 -13.67
CA LEU A 540 -16.47 -15.98 -14.65
C LEU A 540 -16.19 -17.36 -14.03
N ALA A 541 -15.17 -17.48 -13.16
CA ALA A 541 -14.85 -18.72 -12.45
C ALA A 541 -16.05 -19.22 -11.61
N ARG A 542 -16.77 -18.31 -10.94
CA ARG A 542 -18.03 -18.65 -10.24
C ARG A 542 -19.10 -19.16 -11.19
N LYS A 543 -19.27 -18.51 -12.34
CA LYS A 543 -20.27 -18.89 -13.36
C LYS A 543 -19.97 -20.26 -13.98
N LEU A 544 -18.71 -20.55 -14.29
CA LEU A 544 -18.25 -21.81 -14.87
C LEU A 544 -18.37 -22.99 -13.90
N THR A 545 -18.28 -22.71 -12.61
CA THR A 545 -18.31 -23.75 -11.57
C THR A 545 -19.74 -23.98 -11.04
N ALA A 546 -20.68 -23.06 -11.31
CA ALA A 546 -22.10 -23.21 -10.95
C ALA A 546 -22.80 -24.24 -11.85
N SER A 547 -22.61 -25.53 -11.59
CA SER A 547 -23.39 -26.61 -12.21
C SER A 547 -24.76 -26.75 -11.54
N GLY A 548 -25.74 -25.96 -11.99
CA GLY A 548 -27.14 -26.11 -11.61
C GLY A 548 -27.63 -25.20 -10.48
N LEU A 549 -28.95 -24.96 -10.48
CA LEU A 549 -29.69 -23.95 -9.70
C LEU A 549 -29.64 -24.10 -8.15
N LEU A 550 -28.95 -25.11 -7.60
CA LEU A 550 -29.07 -25.48 -6.18
C LEU A 550 -27.75 -25.77 -5.44
N GLU A 551 -26.58 -25.51 -6.03
CA GLU A 551 -25.30 -25.74 -5.34
C GLU A 551 -24.57 -24.43 -4.99
N LYS A 552 -24.26 -24.23 -3.70
CA LYS A 552 -23.38 -23.16 -3.23
C LYS A 552 -21.93 -23.53 -3.61
N VAL A 553 -21.38 -22.77 -4.54
CA VAL A 553 -19.98 -22.89 -4.96
C VAL A 553 -19.22 -21.66 -4.48
N SER A 554 -18.09 -21.88 -3.80
CA SER A 554 -17.16 -20.82 -3.44
C SER A 554 -15.90 -20.90 -4.29
N VAL A 555 -15.40 -19.73 -4.71
CA VAL A 555 -14.17 -19.56 -5.50
C VAL A 555 -13.23 -18.70 -4.67
N ASP A 556 -12.02 -19.20 -4.40
CA ASP A 556 -10.96 -18.49 -3.67
C ASP A 556 -10.39 -17.33 -4.53
N ASN A 557 -9.54 -16.49 -3.95
CA ASN A 557 -8.83 -15.45 -4.71
C ASN A 557 -7.97 -16.09 -5.81
N GLY A 558 -8.16 -15.63 -7.05
CA GLY A 558 -7.40 -16.13 -8.21
C GLY A 558 -5.95 -15.67 -8.17
N GLU A 559 -5.02 -16.57 -8.41
CA GLU A 559 -3.59 -16.28 -8.54
C GLU A 559 -3.27 -15.97 -10.01
N LEU A 560 -2.64 -14.84 -10.30
CA LEU A 560 -2.15 -14.55 -11.65
C LEU A 560 -0.80 -15.23 -11.86
N ARG A 561 -0.68 -15.98 -12.94
CA ARG A 561 0.57 -16.62 -13.34
C ARG A 561 0.80 -16.39 -14.82
N TYR A 562 2.04 -16.13 -15.20
CA TYR A 562 2.42 -16.05 -16.61
C TYR A 562 2.94 -17.42 -17.08
N LEU A 563 2.25 -17.97 -18.07
CA LEU A 563 2.60 -19.22 -18.71
C LEU A 563 3.68 -18.98 -19.77
N PRO A 564 4.87 -19.62 -19.66
CA PRO A 564 5.90 -19.50 -20.67
C PRO A 564 5.56 -20.34 -21.89
N LEU A 565 5.60 -19.72 -23.07
CA LEU A 565 5.48 -20.36 -24.37
C LEU A 565 6.74 -20.09 -25.20
N TRP A 566 7.16 -21.08 -25.97
CA TRP A 566 8.16 -20.91 -27.03
C TRP A 566 7.43 -20.69 -28.36
N GLN A 567 7.50 -19.47 -28.88
CA GLN A 567 7.03 -19.14 -30.22
C GLN A 567 8.11 -19.54 -31.23
N LEU A 568 7.78 -20.42 -32.16
CA LEU A 568 8.64 -20.86 -33.25
C LEU A 568 8.16 -20.23 -34.55
N ARG A 569 9.06 -19.58 -35.29
CA ARG A 569 8.81 -19.14 -36.67
C ARG A 569 9.29 -20.22 -37.65
N LEU A 570 8.36 -20.78 -38.42
CA LEU A 570 8.59 -21.83 -39.40
C LEU A 570 8.40 -21.27 -40.81
N ALA A 571 9.35 -21.53 -41.71
CA ALA A 571 9.21 -21.26 -43.14
C ALA A 571 8.71 -22.51 -43.88
N VAL A 572 7.47 -22.50 -44.36
CA VAL A 572 6.83 -23.64 -45.02
C VAL A 572 6.80 -23.44 -46.53
N ASP A 573 7.45 -24.32 -47.29
CA ASP A 573 7.40 -24.34 -48.76
C ASP A 573 6.37 -25.38 -49.25
N PRO A 574 5.29 -24.97 -49.95
CA PRO A 574 4.28 -25.87 -50.49
C PRO A 574 4.81 -26.95 -51.45
N ARG A 575 6.04 -26.78 -51.98
CA ARG A 575 6.61 -27.63 -53.05
C ARG A 575 7.57 -28.72 -52.53
N ARG A 576 7.89 -28.75 -51.23
CA ARG A 576 8.80 -29.75 -50.62
C ARG A 576 8.08 -30.62 -49.59
N TYR A 577 8.28 -31.94 -49.70
CA TYR A 577 7.81 -33.04 -48.81
C TYR A 577 6.80 -32.65 -47.72
N MET A 578 5.52 -33.00 -47.92
CA MET A 578 4.45 -32.61 -47.01
C MET A 578 3.73 -33.82 -46.40
N ASN A 579 3.76 -33.93 -45.07
CA ASN A 579 2.74 -34.69 -44.36
C ASN A 579 1.36 -34.03 -44.59
N SER A 580 0.27 -34.77 -44.35
CA SER A 580 -1.12 -34.29 -44.60
C SER A 580 -1.40 -32.95 -43.91
N PHE A 581 -0.75 -32.72 -42.78
CA PHE A 581 -0.87 -31.54 -41.96
C PHE A 581 -0.22 -30.30 -42.58
N MET A 582 1.04 -30.38 -43.04
CA MET A 582 1.71 -29.25 -43.70
C MET A 582 0.99 -28.84 -44.99
N ARG A 583 0.39 -29.81 -45.72
CA ARG A 583 -0.47 -29.56 -46.89
C ARG A 583 -1.70 -28.71 -46.55
N MET A 584 -2.24 -28.88 -45.35
CA MET A 584 -3.34 -28.05 -44.84
C MET A 584 -2.87 -26.60 -44.61
N LEU A 585 -1.71 -26.40 -43.98
CA LEU A 585 -1.17 -25.06 -43.65
C LEU A 585 -0.82 -24.21 -44.89
N ALA A 586 -0.41 -24.88 -45.98
CA ALA A 586 -0.02 -24.21 -47.24
C ALA A 586 -1.17 -24.07 -48.26
N ARG A 587 -2.40 -24.47 -47.90
CA ARG A 587 -3.53 -24.55 -48.86
C ARG A 587 -3.92 -23.17 -49.39
N GLY A 588 -3.79 -22.99 -50.71
CA GLY A 588 -4.17 -21.75 -51.41
C GLY A 588 -3.07 -20.67 -51.47
N LYS A 589 -1.81 -21.02 -51.18
CA LYS A 589 -0.66 -20.12 -51.28
C LYS A 589 0.38 -20.67 -52.29
N ASP A 590 0.85 -19.83 -53.21
CA ASP A 590 1.70 -20.24 -54.33
C ASP A 590 3.22 -20.16 -54.08
N GLY A 591 3.63 -19.77 -52.86
CA GLY A 591 5.04 -19.58 -52.43
C GLY A 591 5.27 -19.86 -50.94
N PRO A 592 6.52 -19.67 -50.44
CA PRO A 592 6.88 -19.92 -49.05
C PRO A 592 6.01 -19.11 -48.09
N VAL A 593 5.55 -19.77 -47.03
CA VAL A 593 4.63 -19.20 -46.04
C VAL A 593 5.31 -19.22 -44.68
N GLU A 594 5.45 -18.06 -44.06
CA GLU A 594 5.85 -17.98 -42.67
C GLU A 594 4.67 -18.33 -41.76
N VAL A 595 4.95 -19.17 -40.77
CA VAL A 595 3.98 -19.65 -39.80
C VAL A 595 4.58 -19.53 -38.41
N LYS A 596 3.86 -18.89 -37.48
CA LYS A 596 4.21 -18.90 -36.06
C LYS A 596 3.42 -19.98 -35.33
N VAL A 597 4.10 -20.80 -34.55
CA VAL A 597 3.47 -21.79 -33.66
C VAL A 597 3.96 -21.61 -32.23
N HIS A 598 3.12 -21.93 -31.24
CA HIS A 598 3.42 -21.69 -29.83
C HIS A 598 3.42 -23.00 -29.05
N ILE A 599 4.56 -23.34 -28.43
CA ILE A 599 4.74 -24.55 -27.64
C ILE A 599 4.77 -24.19 -26.15
N ASN A 600 3.99 -24.88 -25.34
CA ASN A 600 4.02 -24.71 -23.89
C ASN A 600 5.39 -25.07 -23.31
N GLY A 601 6.06 -24.11 -22.66
CA GLY A 601 7.41 -24.25 -22.10
C GLY A 601 7.50 -25.16 -20.88
N ILE A 602 6.37 -25.64 -20.35
CA ILE A 602 6.30 -26.56 -19.20
C ILE A 602 6.08 -28.00 -19.65
N ASN A 603 5.13 -28.23 -20.56
CA ASN A 603 4.69 -29.58 -20.96
C ASN A 603 4.84 -29.91 -22.45
N GLY A 604 5.33 -28.98 -23.29
CA GLY A 604 5.61 -29.26 -24.69
C GLY A 604 4.39 -29.44 -25.60
N LYS A 605 3.17 -29.26 -25.08
CA LYS A 605 1.94 -29.27 -25.89
C LYS A 605 1.85 -28.03 -26.77
N LEU A 606 1.24 -28.19 -27.94
CA LEU A 606 0.97 -27.09 -28.87
C LEU A 606 -0.26 -26.30 -28.40
N LEU A 607 -0.16 -24.97 -28.39
CA LEU A 607 -1.32 -24.11 -28.16
C LEU A 607 -2.18 -24.02 -29.43
N VAL A 608 -3.49 -24.26 -29.29
CA VAL A 608 -4.50 -24.15 -30.34
C VAL A 608 -5.61 -23.21 -29.88
N VAL A 609 -6.07 -22.32 -30.77
CA VAL A 609 -7.12 -21.31 -30.48
C VAL A 609 -8.33 -21.55 -31.38
N ARG A 610 -9.40 -22.13 -30.82
CA ARG A 610 -10.63 -22.50 -31.59
C ARG A 610 -11.82 -21.63 -31.22
N ASP A 611 -11.84 -21.22 -29.96
CA ASP A 611 -12.82 -20.38 -29.28
C ASP A 611 -12.25 -19.99 -27.92
N ARG A 612 -11.46 -20.88 -27.31
CA ARG A 612 -10.65 -20.76 -26.09
C ARG A 612 -9.20 -21.21 -26.35
N LEU A 613 -8.32 -21.04 -25.35
CA LEU A 613 -6.97 -21.63 -25.39
C LEU A 613 -7.02 -23.13 -25.02
N VAL A 614 -6.51 -23.99 -25.90
CA VAL A 614 -6.41 -25.44 -25.69
C VAL A 614 -5.00 -25.90 -25.98
N PHE A 615 -4.44 -26.79 -25.15
CA PHE A 615 -3.10 -27.34 -25.33
C PHE A 615 -3.19 -28.82 -25.74
N GLU A 616 -2.75 -29.15 -26.95
CA GLU A 616 -2.86 -30.51 -27.51
C GLU A 616 -1.48 -31.09 -27.89
N ASN A 617 -1.34 -32.41 -27.76
CA ASN A 617 -0.16 -33.14 -28.25
C ASN A 617 -0.19 -33.36 -29.78
N VAL A 618 -1.37 -33.23 -30.39
CA VAL A 618 -1.61 -33.45 -31.82
C VAL A 618 -2.38 -32.25 -32.33
N ALA A 619 -1.88 -31.59 -33.39
CA ALA A 619 -2.60 -30.50 -34.02
C ALA A 619 -3.78 -31.06 -34.83
N THR A 620 -4.92 -31.28 -34.19
CA THR A 620 -6.12 -31.83 -34.85
C THR A 620 -6.86 -30.78 -35.70
N GLU A 621 -6.50 -29.50 -35.57
CA GLU A 621 -6.94 -28.35 -36.39
C GLU A 621 -5.75 -27.52 -36.86
N ASP A 622 -5.96 -26.54 -37.74
CA ASP A 622 -4.91 -25.69 -38.33
C ASP A 622 -4.32 -24.68 -37.32
N PRO A 623 -3.11 -24.92 -36.75
CA PRO A 623 -2.47 -24.01 -35.79
C PRO A 623 -1.86 -22.78 -36.47
N THR A 624 -1.98 -22.63 -37.78
CA THR A 624 -1.58 -21.40 -38.49
C THR A 624 -2.73 -20.40 -38.58
N ARG A 625 -3.97 -20.87 -38.41
CA ARG A 625 -5.16 -20.03 -38.24
C ARG A 625 -5.33 -19.51 -36.81
N ILE A 626 -4.32 -19.73 -35.97
CA ILE A 626 -4.12 -18.91 -34.78
C ILE A 626 -3.92 -17.48 -35.29
N GLY A 627 -5.01 -16.74 -35.49
CA GLY A 627 -4.95 -15.29 -35.72
C GLY A 627 -4.06 -14.76 -34.61
N ASP A 628 -2.91 -14.23 -35.01
CA ASP A 628 -1.65 -14.27 -34.27
C ASP A 628 -1.91 -13.94 -32.79
N LEU A 629 -1.23 -14.62 -31.86
CA LEU A 629 -1.35 -14.23 -30.46
C LEU A 629 -1.03 -12.72 -30.32
N ASP A 630 -0.16 -12.21 -31.19
CA ASP A 630 0.19 -10.79 -31.38
C ASP A 630 -0.96 -9.92 -31.96
N GLU A 631 -1.91 -10.48 -32.69
CA GLU A 631 -3.12 -9.81 -33.22
C GLU A 631 -4.28 -9.80 -32.21
N ARG A 632 -4.31 -10.78 -31.28
CA ARG A 632 -5.35 -10.92 -30.24
C ARG A 632 -4.93 -10.38 -28.87
N ALA A 633 -3.64 -10.22 -28.63
CA ALA A 633 -3.07 -9.71 -27.39
C ALA A 633 -2.05 -8.63 -27.72
N ARG A 634 -2.04 -7.53 -26.97
CA ARG A 634 -0.93 -6.58 -27.06
C ARG A 634 0.30 -7.22 -26.43
N MET A 635 1.42 -7.24 -27.17
CA MET A 635 2.70 -7.75 -26.69
C MET A 635 3.59 -6.60 -26.26
N ASP A 636 4.12 -6.68 -25.04
CA ASP A 636 5.15 -5.79 -24.54
C ASP A 636 6.50 -6.54 -24.53
N GLU A 637 7.57 -5.90 -25.02
CA GLU A 637 8.91 -6.46 -24.93
C GLU A 637 9.47 -6.29 -23.51
N TYR A 638 10.00 -7.38 -22.96
CA TYR A 638 10.51 -7.43 -21.61
C TYR A 638 11.96 -7.96 -21.59
N ALA A 639 12.85 -7.19 -20.97
CA ALA A 639 14.24 -7.59 -20.77
C ALA A 639 14.34 -8.68 -19.69
N LEU A 640 15.11 -9.74 -19.94
CA LEU A 640 15.12 -10.94 -19.09
C LEU A 640 15.87 -10.82 -17.76
N ASP A 641 16.30 -9.63 -17.33
CA ASP A 641 17.11 -9.46 -16.11
C ASP A 641 16.59 -8.37 -15.15
N PRO A 642 16.35 -8.67 -13.85
CA PRO A 642 16.19 -9.99 -13.24
C PRO A 642 14.71 -10.29 -12.96
N PHE A 643 14.10 -10.93 -13.95
CA PHE A 643 12.99 -11.88 -13.86
C PHE A 643 11.62 -11.38 -13.37
N MET A 644 10.64 -11.51 -14.26
CA MET A 644 9.21 -11.30 -14.00
C MET A 644 8.72 -12.23 -12.88
N PRO A 645 8.30 -11.72 -11.71
CA PRO A 645 8.02 -12.53 -10.52
C PRO A 645 6.95 -13.61 -10.72
N ASP A 646 5.97 -13.31 -11.58
CA ASP A 646 4.83 -14.19 -11.85
C ASP A 646 5.05 -15.12 -13.05
N LEU A 647 6.21 -15.04 -13.72
CA LEU A 647 6.57 -15.96 -14.79
C LEU A 647 6.88 -17.34 -14.21
N VAL A 648 6.06 -18.32 -14.56
CA VAL A 648 6.35 -19.70 -14.21
C VAL A 648 7.58 -20.12 -15.00
N ALA A 649 8.62 -20.60 -14.30
CA ALA A 649 9.88 -20.96 -14.94
C ALA A 649 9.64 -22.06 -16.00
N PRO A 650 10.08 -21.86 -17.26
CA PRO A 650 9.97 -22.90 -18.28
C PRO A 650 10.80 -24.12 -17.88
N ARG A 651 10.26 -25.32 -18.13
CA ARG A 651 10.96 -26.59 -17.93
C ARG A 651 11.73 -27.01 -19.18
N LEU A 652 11.25 -26.60 -20.35
CA LEU A 652 11.86 -26.83 -21.64
C LEU A 652 12.71 -25.61 -22.02
N ASP A 653 13.94 -25.85 -22.48
CA ASP A 653 14.74 -24.81 -23.10
C ASP A 653 14.32 -24.59 -24.58
N ALA A 654 14.80 -23.48 -25.16
CA ALA A 654 14.50 -23.13 -26.55
C ALA A 654 14.90 -24.22 -27.56
N ARG A 655 15.99 -24.96 -27.29
CA ARG A 655 16.47 -26.05 -28.16
C ARG A 655 15.52 -27.23 -28.14
N THR A 656 15.06 -27.62 -26.97
CA THR A 656 14.10 -28.71 -26.78
C THR A 656 12.76 -28.37 -27.41
N ALA A 657 12.28 -27.13 -27.24
CA ALA A 657 11.07 -26.66 -27.90
C ALA A 657 11.21 -26.69 -29.44
N SER A 658 12.35 -26.23 -29.97
CA SER A 658 12.63 -26.32 -31.41
C SER A 658 12.67 -27.77 -31.93
N ALA A 659 13.23 -28.71 -31.16
CA ALA A 659 13.27 -30.13 -31.51
C ALA A 659 11.87 -30.77 -31.50
N ILE A 660 11.01 -30.39 -30.55
CA ILE A 660 9.59 -30.79 -30.51
C ILE A 660 8.87 -30.25 -31.75
N GLY A 661 9.05 -28.97 -32.08
CA GLY A 661 8.49 -28.36 -33.29
C GLY A 661 8.95 -29.08 -34.57
N PHE A 662 10.24 -29.39 -34.68
CA PHE A 662 10.78 -30.16 -35.81
C PHE A 662 10.16 -31.56 -35.90
N LYS A 663 9.98 -32.26 -34.78
CA LYS A 663 9.34 -33.58 -34.75
C LYS A 663 7.87 -33.52 -35.17
N MET A 664 7.14 -32.47 -34.79
CA MET A 664 5.72 -32.29 -35.11
C MET A 664 5.51 -31.87 -36.57
N PHE A 665 6.34 -30.96 -37.09
CA PHE A 665 6.10 -30.29 -38.37
C PHE A 665 7.08 -30.69 -39.48
N GLY A 666 8.21 -31.32 -39.15
CA GLY A 666 9.23 -31.74 -40.12
C GLY A 666 10.06 -30.58 -40.71
N VAL A 667 9.95 -29.38 -40.14
CA VAL A 667 10.62 -28.14 -40.59
C VAL A 667 11.35 -27.52 -39.40
N THR A 668 12.55 -26.99 -39.65
CA THR A 668 13.35 -26.33 -38.62
C THR A 668 12.85 -24.91 -38.42
N ALA A 669 12.79 -24.44 -37.17
CA ALA A 669 12.41 -23.07 -36.87
C ALA A 669 13.58 -22.11 -37.15
N ASP A 670 13.30 -21.02 -37.86
CA ASP A 670 14.29 -19.98 -38.16
C ASP A 670 14.47 -19.02 -36.98
N GLU A 671 13.47 -18.93 -36.10
CA GLU A 671 13.51 -18.11 -34.90
C GLU A 671 12.71 -18.77 -33.77
N VAL A 672 13.21 -18.65 -32.54
CA VAL A 672 12.57 -19.13 -31.32
C VAL A 672 12.53 -17.99 -30.30
N ARG A 673 11.34 -17.56 -29.89
CA ARG A 673 11.14 -16.50 -28.90
C ARG A 673 10.39 -17.01 -27.68
N LEU A 674 10.70 -16.45 -26.51
CA LEU A 674 9.94 -16.68 -25.29
C LEU A 674 8.76 -15.70 -25.24
N VAL A 675 7.55 -16.23 -25.04
CA VAL A 675 6.30 -15.48 -24.89
C VAL A 675 5.66 -15.85 -23.54
N ALA A 676 5.10 -14.88 -22.83
CA ALA A 676 4.47 -15.07 -21.53
C ALA A 676 2.99 -14.68 -21.58
N ILE A 677 2.08 -15.65 -21.40
CA ILE A 677 0.63 -15.42 -21.39
C ILE A 677 0.09 -15.32 -19.96
N PRO A 678 -0.67 -14.29 -19.58
CA PRO A 678 -1.31 -14.21 -18.28
C PRO A 678 -2.43 -15.26 -18.15
N VAL A 679 -2.42 -16.03 -17.07
CA VAL A 679 -3.45 -17.01 -16.73
C VAL A 679 -3.82 -16.84 -15.27
N TRP A 680 -5.12 -16.68 -15.01
CA TRP A 680 -5.69 -16.72 -13.68
C TRP A 680 -5.96 -18.16 -13.25
N ALA A 681 -5.45 -18.57 -12.10
CA ALA A 681 -5.68 -19.87 -11.50
C ALA A 681 -6.56 -19.74 -10.25
N PHE A 682 -7.72 -20.40 -10.26
CA PHE A 682 -8.71 -20.37 -9.17
C PHE A 682 -8.86 -21.74 -8.52
N LYS A 683 -8.88 -21.76 -7.18
CA LYS A 683 -9.35 -22.91 -6.42
C LYS A 683 -10.85 -22.81 -6.22
N THR A 684 -11.55 -23.91 -6.50
CA THR A 684 -13.02 -23.97 -6.35
C THR A 684 -13.42 -25.00 -5.30
N ARG A 685 -14.58 -24.77 -4.65
CA ARG A 685 -15.11 -25.64 -3.59
C ARG A 685 -16.62 -25.85 -3.75
N VAL A 686 -17.04 -27.10 -3.62
CA VAL A 686 -18.45 -27.54 -3.69
C VAL A 686 -18.82 -28.31 -2.42
N LYS A 687 -19.92 -27.92 -1.75
CA LYS A 687 -20.56 -28.66 -0.64
C LYS A 687 -19.59 -29.22 0.44
N ASP A 688 -18.73 -28.37 0.98
CA ASP A 688 -17.84 -28.69 2.12
C ASP A 688 -16.90 -29.89 1.94
N ARG A 689 -16.75 -30.43 0.72
CA ARG A 689 -15.69 -31.36 0.35
C ARG A 689 -14.68 -30.63 -0.53
N TRP A 690 -13.40 -30.78 -0.20
CA TRP A 690 -12.31 -30.35 -1.07
C TRP A 690 -12.22 -31.31 -2.27
N THR A 691 -13.08 -31.16 -3.26
CA THR A 691 -12.76 -31.64 -4.61
C THR A 691 -12.03 -30.50 -5.30
N ALA A 692 -10.69 -30.54 -5.23
CA ALA A 692 -9.79 -29.51 -5.73
C ALA A 692 -9.80 -29.45 -7.27
N HIS A 693 -10.87 -28.93 -7.85
CA HIS A 693 -10.89 -28.59 -9.27
C HIS A 693 -10.31 -27.18 -9.41
N MET A 694 -9.07 -27.11 -9.92
CA MET A 694 -8.48 -25.85 -10.35
C MET A 694 -9.22 -25.38 -11.61
N LYS A 695 -9.58 -24.10 -11.64
CA LYS A 695 -10.12 -23.44 -12.82
C LYS A 695 -9.11 -22.44 -13.34
N TYR A 696 -8.78 -22.56 -14.62
CA TYR A 696 -7.81 -21.69 -15.28
C TYR A 696 -8.54 -20.79 -16.25
N ILE A 697 -8.30 -19.49 -16.17
CA ILE A 697 -8.91 -18.50 -17.06
C ILE A 697 -7.78 -17.73 -17.72
N ASP A 698 -7.78 -17.74 -19.05
CA ASP A 698 -6.87 -16.93 -19.85
C ASP A 698 -7.10 -15.42 -19.57
N GLY A 699 -6.00 -14.71 -19.28
CA GLY A 699 -6.01 -13.30 -18.89
C GLY A 699 -6.09 -12.32 -20.07
N VAL A 700 -6.12 -12.82 -21.31
CA VAL A 700 -6.25 -12.03 -22.54
C VAL A 700 -7.72 -11.97 -22.99
N MET A 701 -8.28 -13.12 -23.36
CA MET A 701 -9.64 -13.29 -23.88
C MET A 701 -10.69 -13.49 -22.77
N GLY A 702 -10.27 -13.81 -21.54
CA GLY A 702 -11.18 -14.05 -20.43
C GLY A 702 -11.98 -15.33 -20.60
N LEU A 703 -11.34 -16.41 -21.03
CA LEU A 703 -11.99 -17.70 -21.32
C LEU A 703 -11.38 -18.85 -20.52
N GLU A 704 -12.17 -19.89 -20.26
CA GLU A 704 -11.71 -21.06 -19.53
C GLU A 704 -10.65 -21.84 -20.33
N ILE A 705 -9.52 -22.14 -19.69
CA ILE A 705 -8.54 -23.10 -20.16
C ILE A 705 -8.96 -24.47 -19.58
N PRO A 706 -9.34 -25.45 -20.43
CA PRO A 706 -9.97 -26.70 -19.95
C PRO A 706 -9.06 -27.60 -19.12
N GLU A 707 -7.75 -27.53 -19.36
CA GLU A 707 -6.73 -28.34 -18.72
C GLU A 707 -5.76 -27.45 -17.94
N ASP A 708 -5.04 -28.01 -16.97
CA ASP A 708 -4.00 -27.28 -16.24
C ASP A 708 -2.80 -26.98 -17.15
N PRO A 709 -2.59 -25.71 -17.56
CA PRO A 709 -1.51 -25.38 -18.47
C PRO A 709 -0.13 -25.41 -17.79
N PHE A 710 -0.09 -25.48 -16.45
CA PHE A 710 1.13 -25.53 -15.64
C PHE A 710 1.49 -26.95 -15.19
N SER A 711 0.63 -27.92 -15.46
CA SER A 711 0.94 -29.33 -15.23
C SER A 711 2.05 -29.77 -16.17
N GLY A 712 3.15 -30.29 -15.63
CA GLY A 712 4.09 -31.10 -16.39
C GLY A 712 3.57 -32.54 -16.48
N TYR A 713 4.03 -33.29 -17.47
CA TYR A 713 3.67 -34.70 -17.69
C TYR A 713 3.64 -35.54 -16.42
#